data_AF-A0A7W4CL69-F1
#
_entry.id   AF-A0A7W4CL69-F1
#
_cell.length_a   1.000
_cell.length_b   1.000
_cell.length_c   1.000
_cell.angle_alpha   90.00
_cell.angle_beta   90.00
_cell.angle_gamma   90.00
#
_symmetry.space_group_name_H-M   'P 1'
#
loop_
_entity.id
_entity.type
_entity.pdbx_description
1 polymer ?
#
loop_
_entity_poly.entity_id
_entity_poly.type
_entity_poly.pdbx_seq_one_letter_code
_entity_poly.pdbx_strand_id
1 'polypeptide(L)'
;MDQPSDTTITEITPSARVETALHGWRAKCLQRLIRMDLPVPRSFAIPVAAVRAIAAGRPLPGADLGRLIGCTGGLLGVRPSALDPEWGGPRSVLNVGMNAARHAELTRRLGVEAADALYRGFVQAYAIHVARLDPDMFSDSTATLAEALDNYQDETDEEFPQDPERQLVEVLRSMARAWEGPTARLLRQAKGAPADAPLGLVVQDMALAMGPGVTGSGTIQFIDSVTGTPRITGRFRGQTQGRAQRHDAESIYLTRDPRGPSLEEAAPEVFADLVRFGVAARERLREEMQIEFVVADSRLSLIDAVRVQRSSRAAVRIAVGLALDGIIPPEQALMRVQPRALTDLLHHQVDPRAPRDVITGGMAASPGAATGRIVFSAAAAQAAAARGESCVLVRRETLPEDIRGMHASVAVLTERGGMSSHAAVIARGLGLPCIVGASGIHIDVRGRVMRVGERSFREGEQITVDGTSGEILGGAAAMLEPALDDSFNQLLEWADAARTMGVRANADTPQDATCARRFGAQGIGLCRTEHMFFDDARLPAMREMIFADRAEDRRLALDRLLPMQRGDFTTLFRIMDGYPVTIRLFDPPLHEFLPHDREGMRELAESLDLPLSDVVRRVEALTEYNPMLGMRGVRLGITVPEIYEMQARAIFEAAVEVGRDGHSVVPEIMIPLVSAMREVEMVRHRIEGIAAAVRAESRAEFTYRLGVMVETPRAALRAGDIAEHCAFLSFGTNDLTQMTYGLSRDDAARFMGSYVAQGVYAEDPFHILDQDGVGELVLIGAQRARAHKAGITVAMCGEHAGNPESIAFCQRAGLDYVSCSPFRVPVARLAAAQEAVLCRLAETARDDSDLELIAGSVEGRTRFR
;
A
#
# COMPACT_ATOMS: atom_id res chain seq x y z
N MET A 1 -14.74 -19.69 -24.39
CA MET A 1 -15.60 -18.90 -25.29
C MET A 1 -14.66 -18.28 -26.31
N ASP A 2 -14.55 -18.88 -27.49
CA ASP A 2 -13.63 -18.42 -28.55
C ASP A 2 -14.17 -17.10 -29.11
N GLN A 3 -13.60 -15.97 -28.67
CA GLN A 3 -13.82 -14.69 -29.32
C GLN A 3 -13.26 -14.75 -30.75
N PRO A 4 -13.94 -14.19 -31.76
CA PRO A 4 -13.44 -14.16 -33.12
C PRO A 4 -12.08 -13.44 -33.13
N SER A 5 -11.03 -14.15 -33.50
CA SER A 5 -9.66 -13.64 -33.52
C SER A 5 -9.49 -12.69 -34.69
N ASP A 6 -9.94 -11.45 -34.55
CA ASP A 6 -9.69 -10.40 -35.53
C ASP A 6 -8.18 -10.11 -35.59
N THR A 7 -7.55 -10.53 -36.68
CA THR A 7 -6.14 -10.28 -36.97
C THR A 7 -5.94 -9.06 -37.87
N THR A 8 -7.00 -8.32 -38.19
CA THR A 8 -6.97 -7.22 -39.15
C THR A 8 -6.22 -6.02 -38.60
N ILE A 9 -5.24 -5.51 -39.35
CA ILE A 9 -4.51 -4.30 -38.97
C ILE A 9 -5.41 -3.09 -39.20
N THR A 10 -5.57 -2.26 -38.17
CA THR A 10 -6.47 -1.11 -38.19
C THR A 10 -5.69 0.19 -38.27
N GLU A 11 -5.94 1.00 -39.30
CA GLU A 11 -5.45 2.38 -39.35
C GLU A 11 -6.17 3.22 -38.30
N ILE A 12 -5.42 3.94 -37.47
CA ILE A 12 -5.98 4.72 -36.37
C ILE A 12 -6.52 6.04 -36.94
N THR A 13 -7.80 6.04 -37.27
CA THR A 13 -8.54 7.24 -37.71
C THR A 13 -9.59 7.64 -36.66
N PRO A 14 -10.19 8.85 -36.74
CA PRO A 14 -11.25 9.25 -35.82
C PRO A 14 -12.42 8.25 -35.75
N SER A 15 -12.81 7.65 -36.88
CA SER A 15 -13.92 6.70 -36.99
C SER A 15 -13.53 5.23 -36.84
N ALA A 16 -12.24 4.91 -36.77
CA ALA A 16 -11.77 3.53 -36.67
C ALA A 16 -12.32 2.81 -35.42
N ARG A 17 -12.51 1.49 -35.51
CA ARG A 17 -12.89 0.66 -34.36
C ARG A 17 -11.64 0.22 -33.60
N VAL A 18 -11.14 1.08 -32.71
CA VAL A 18 -10.02 0.76 -31.81
C VAL A 18 -10.55 0.54 -30.41
N GLU A 19 -10.25 -0.61 -29.84
CA GLU A 19 -10.68 -1.04 -28.50
C GLU A 19 -9.47 -1.40 -27.65
N THR A 20 -9.47 -1.01 -26.37
CA THR A 20 -8.35 -1.28 -25.45
C THR A 20 -8.09 -2.77 -25.27
N ALA A 21 -9.14 -3.59 -25.22
CA ALA A 21 -9.03 -5.05 -25.09
C ALA A 21 -8.39 -5.71 -26.33
N LEU A 22 -8.70 -5.20 -27.53
CA LEU A 22 -8.24 -5.78 -28.80
C LEU A 22 -6.89 -5.23 -29.27
N HIS A 23 -6.60 -3.95 -29.00
CA HIS A 23 -5.45 -3.23 -29.56
C HIS A 23 -4.51 -2.65 -28.49
N GLY A 24 -4.88 -2.78 -27.22
CA GLY A 24 -4.16 -2.20 -26.09
C GLY A 24 -4.44 -0.71 -25.86
N TRP A 25 -3.92 -0.22 -24.75
CA TRP A 25 -4.13 1.13 -24.24
C TRP A 25 -3.60 2.20 -25.21
N ARG A 26 -2.37 2.02 -25.72
CA ARG A 26 -1.66 3.05 -26.50
C ARG A 26 -2.36 3.33 -27.81
N ALA A 27 -2.78 2.29 -28.53
CA ALA A 27 -3.59 2.43 -29.72
C ALA A 27 -4.88 3.24 -29.44
N LYS A 28 -5.57 2.94 -28.32
CA LYS A 28 -6.80 3.65 -27.95
C LYS A 28 -6.55 5.12 -27.61
N CYS A 29 -5.43 5.43 -26.97
CA CYS A 29 -5.06 6.80 -26.68
C CYS A 29 -4.73 7.60 -27.92
N LEU A 30 -3.90 7.07 -28.81
CA LEU A 30 -3.60 7.73 -30.09
C LEU A 30 -4.87 8.01 -30.88
N GLN A 31 -5.83 7.08 -30.88
CA GLN A 31 -7.14 7.34 -31.47
C GLN A 31 -7.85 8.54 -30.82
N ARG A 32 -7.85 8.62 -29.49
CA ARG A 32 -8.49 9.74 -28.78
C ARG A 32 -7.79 11.07 -29.09
N LEU A 33 -6.46 11.08 -29.18
CA LEU A 33 -5.70 12.25 -29.62
C LEU A 33 -6.10 12.68 -31.04
N ILE A 34 -6.19 11.73 -31.98
CA ILE A 34 -6.60 11.99 -33.36
C ILE A 34 -8.05 12.50 -33.45
N ARG A 35 -8.96 11.97 -32.62
CA ARG A 35 -10.35 12.48 -32.53
C ARG A 35 -10.45 13.92 -32.03
N MET A 36 -9.41 14.44 -31.40
CA MET A 36 -9.31 15.82 -30.95
C MET A 36 -8.63 16.74 -31.98
N ASP A 37 -8.36 16.25 -33.18
CA ASP A 37 -7.63 16.99 -34.22
C ASP A 37 -6.21 17.40 -33.79
N LEU A 38 -5.60 16.61 -32.89
CA LEU A 38 -4.21 16.80 -32.48
C LEU A 38 -3.26 16.22 -33.53
N PRO A 39 -2.07 16.82 -33.73
CA PRO A 39 -1.14 16.43 -34.78
C PRO A 39 -0.39 15.15 -34.43
N VAL A 40 -1.07 14.01 -34.50
CA VAL A 40 -0.48 12.69 -34.29
C VAL A 40 -0.03 12.14 -35.64
N PRO A 41 1.22 11.63 -35.76
CA PRO A 41 1.65 10.97 -36.99
C PRO A 41 0.74 9.79 -37.36
N ARG A 42 0.65 9.51 -38.66
CA ARG A 42 -0.15 8.39 -39.16
C ARG A 42 0.25 7.11 -38.43
N SER A 43 -0.75 6.39 -37.91
CA SER A 43 -0.54 5.27 -36.99
C SER A 43 -1.46 4.10 -37.34
N PHE A 44 -0.97 2.88 -37.16
CA PHE A 44 -1.67 1.62 -37.36
C PHE A 44 -1.58 0.78 -36.09
N ALA A 45 -2.68 0.11 -35.74
CA ALA A 45 -2.77 -0.79 -34.59
C ALA A 45 -2.81 -2.24 -35.06
N ILE A 46 -1.90 -3.05 -34.51
CA ILE A 46 -1.86 -4.51 -34.68
C ILE A 46 -2.58 -5.13 -33.48
N PRO A 47 -3.67 -5.90 -33.71
CA PRO A 47 -4.47 -6.45 -32.62
C PRO A 47 -3.74 -7.59 -31.88
N VAL A 48 -4.17 -7.85 -30.65
CA VAL A 48 -3.58 -8.84 -29.73
C VAL A 48 -3.50 -10.23 -30.37
N ALA A 49 -4.54 -10.63 -31.11
CA ALA A 49 -4.57 -11.93 -31.80
C ALA A 49 -3.45 -12.05 -32.85
N ALA A 50 -3.20 -10.97 -33.60
CA ALA A 50 -2.13 -10.94 -34.59
C ALA A 50 -0.75 -10.96 -33.91
N VAL A 51 -0.57 -10.23 -32.80
CA VAL A 51 0.70 -10.25 -32.03
C VAL A 51 0.99 -11.65 -31.48
N ARG A 52 -0.02 -12.34 -30.93
CA ARG A 52 0.10 -13.74 -30.49
C ARG A 52 0.43 -14.68 -31.64
N ALA A 53 -0.18 -14.49 -32.82
CA ALA A 53 0.15 -15.27 -34.01
C ALA A 53 1.60 -15.07 -34.45
N ILE A 54 2.10 -13.84 -34.42
CA ILE A 54 3.49 -13.48 -34.71
C ILE A 54 4.46 -14.15 -33.71
N ALA A 55 4.14 -14.12 -32.41
CA ALA A 55 4.93 -14.80 -31.38
C ALA A 55 5.04 -16.32 -31.64
N ALA A 56 3.93 -16.92 -32.09
CA ALA A 56 3.85 -18.33 -32.48
C ALA A 56 4.50 -18.67 -33.83
N GLY A 57 5.13 -17.69 -34.50
CA GLY A 57 5.85 -17.90 -35.76
C GLY A 57 5.00 -17.75 -37.03
N ARG A 58 3.75 -17.31 -36.93
CA ARG A 58 2.89 -17.00 -38.09
C ARG A 58 3.09 -15.52 -38.48
N PRO A 59 3.75 -15.21 -39.61
CA PRO A 59 3.98 -13.83 -40.03
C PRO A 59 2.69 -13.14 -40.49
N LEU A 60 2.72 -11.82 -40.55
CA LEU A 60 1.65 -11.03 -41.15
C LEU A 60 1.59 -11.27 -42.67
N PRO A 61 0.41 -11.15 -43.30
CA PRO A 61 0.29 -11.18 -44.76
C PRO A 61 1.12 -10.08 -45.43
N GLY A 62 1.76 -10.38 -46.56
CA GLY A 62 2.61 -9.42 -47.28
C GLY A 62 1.88 -8.15 -47.73
N ALA A 63 0.59 -8.24 -48.06
CA ALA A 63 -0.23 -7.07 -48.40
C ALA A 63 -0.37 -6.08 -47.22
N ASP A 64 -0.41 -6.59 -45.99
CA ASP A 64 -0.49 -5.77 -44.78
C ASP A 64 0.86 -5.14 -44.44
N LEU A 65 1.98 -5.85 -44.65
CA LEU A 65 3.34 -5.32 -44.52
C LEU A 65 3.60 -4.20 -45.54
N GLY A 66 3.27 -4.45 -46.82
CA GLY A 66 3.38 -3.46 -47.88
C GLY A 66 2.50 -2.23 -47.63
N ARG A 67 1.32 -2.40 -47.03
CA ARG A 67 0.48 -1.28 -46.59
C ARG A 67 1.13 -0.49 -45.46
N LEU A 68 1.68 -1.15 -44.45
CA LEU A 68 2.39 -0.49 -43.33
C LEU A 68 3.63 0.29 -43.79
N ILE A 69 4.36 -0.21 -44.79
CA ILE A 69 5.59 0.43 -45.27
C ILE A 69 5.29 1.48 -46.35
N GLY A 70 4.40 1.19 -47.29
CA GLY A 70 4.09 2.06 -48.43
C GLY A 70 3.20 3.25 -48.09
N CYS A 71 2.47 3.21 -46.97
CA CYS A 71 1.58 4.30 -46.54
C CYS A 71 2.28 5.40 -45.72
N THR A 72 3.56 5.21 -45.41
CA THR A 72 4.29 6.00 -44.41
C THR A 72 5.50 6.65 -45.08
N GLY A 73 5.95 7.79 -44.57
CA GLY A 73 7.03 8.61 -45.17
C GLY A 73 8.42 7.96 -45.29
N GLY A 74 8.52 6.62 -45.17
CA GLY A 74 9.72 5.83 -45.44
C GLY A 74 10.44 5.28 -44.20
N LEU A 75 10.10 5.75 -42.99
CA LEU A 75 10.63 5.26 -41.71
C LEU A 75 9.52 5.10 -40.67
N LEU A 76 9.58 4.02 -39.90
CA LEU A 76 8.55 3.59 -38.96
C LEU A 76 9.09 3.48 -37.53
N GLY A 77 8.22 3.79 -36.56
CA GLY A 77 8.39 3.44 -35.16
C GLY A 77 7.41 2.36 -34.74
N VAL A 78 7.90 1.31 -34.06
CA VAL A 78 7.08 0.23 -33.51
C VAL A 78 7.08 0.33 -31.99
N ARG A 79 5.89 0.43 -31.39
CA ARG A 79 5.70 0.62 -29.94
C ARG A 79 4.78 -0.46 -29.36
N PRO A 80 5.02 -0.91 -28.11
CA PRO A 80 4.11 -1.84 -27.46
C PRO A 80 2.77 -1.18 -27.13
N SER A 81 1.69 -1.95 -27.01
CA SER A 81 0.38 -1.45 -26.58
C SER A 81 -0.25 -2.52 -25.70
N ALA A 82 0.17 -2.59 -24.44
CA ALA A 82 -0.45 -3.48 -23.45
C ALA A 82 -1.83 -2.94 -23.04
N LEU A 83 -2.71 -3.81 -22.51
CA LEU A 83 -4.00 -3.39 -21.94
C LEU A 83 -3.82 -2.40 -20.78
N ASP A 84 -2.84 -2.68 -19.92
CA ASP A 84 -2.40 -1.76 -18.87
C ASP A 84 -0.95 -1.32 -19.14
N PRO A 85 -0.69 -0.01 -19.32
CA PRO A 85 0.68 0.49 -19.53
C PRO A 85 1.60 0.27 -18.31
N GLU A 86 1.07 0.07 -17.10
CA GLU A 86 1.86 -0.10 -15.88
C GLU A 86 2.60 -1.44 -15.82
N TRP A 87 2.11 -2.45 -16.55
CA TRP A 87 2.75 -3.77 -16.66
C TRP A 87 4.15 -3.70 -17.32
N GLY A 88 4.45 -2.62 -18.04
CA GLY A 88 5.67 -2.46 -18.82
C GLY A 88 5.57 -3.16 -20.19
N GLY A 89 6.72 -3.44 -20.80
CA GLY A 89 6.76 -4.12 -22.10
C GLY A 89 8.11 -3.99 -22.79
N PRO A 90 8.25 -4.59 -23.99
CA PRO A 90 9.45 -4.42 -24.80
C PRO A 90 9.67 -2.95 -25.16
N ARG A 91 10.94 -2.56 -25.35
CA ARG A 91 11.28 -1.19 -25.75
C ARG A 91 10.78 -0.91 -27.17
N SER A 92 10.43 0.35 -27.43
CA SER A 92 10.08 0.83 -28.76
C SER A 92 11.29 0.76 -29.69
N VAL A 93 11.08 0.33 -30.93
CA VAL A 93 12.12 0.34 -31.97
C VAL A 93 11.78 1.44 -32.97
N LEU A 94 12.71 2.35 -33.21
CA LEU A 94 12.54 3.52 -34.09
C LEU A 94 13.31 3.31 -35.39
N ASN A 95 13.02 4.12 -36.42
CA ASN A 95 13.72 4.12 -37.71
C ASN A 95 13.67 2.80 -38.50
N VAL A 96 12.65 1.96 -38.27
CA VAL A 96 12.43 0.74 -39.06
C VAL A 96 12.17 1.14 -40.52
N GLY A 97 12.85 0.48 -41.46
CA GLY A 97 12.87 0.83 -42.89
C GLY A 97 14.13 1.59 -43.33
N MET A 98 15.08 1.85 -42.42
CA MET A 98 16.36 2.44 -42.78
C MET A 98 17.24 1.43 -43.52
N ASN A 99 17.77 1.83 -44.67
CA ASN A 99 18.67 1.04 -45.51
C ASN A 99 19.57 1.96 -46.34
N ALA A 100 20.48 1.39 -47.13
CA ALA A 100 21.41 2.16 -47.96
C ALA A 100 20.71 3.15 -48.92
N ALA A 101 19.58 2.76 -49.52
CA ALA A 101 18.84 3.64 -50.43
C ALA A 101 18.21 4.82 -49.68
N ARG A 102 17.65 4.57 -48.50
CA ARG A 102 17.06 5.61 -47.64
C ARG A 102 18.13 6.52 -47.06
N HIS A 103 19.27 5.97 -46.67
CA HIS A 103 20.44 6.72 -46.22
C HIS A 103 20.94 7.69 -47.30
N ALA A 104 21.03 7.24 -48.56
CA ALA A 104 21.41 8.11 -49.68
C ALA A 104 20.38 9.22 -49.96
N GLU A 105 19.08 8.96 -49.73
CA GLU A 105 18.04 9.99 -49.80
C GLU A 105 18.15 11.00 -48.65
N LEU A 106 18.25 10.51 -47.41
CA LEU A 106 18.36 11.36 -46.23
C LEU A 106 19.65 12.17 -46.23
N THR A 107 20.75 11.63 -46.75
CA THR A 107 22.01 12.35 -46.95
C THR A 107 21.81 13.57 -47.85
N ARG A 108 21.02 13.45 -48.93
CA ARG A 108 20.71 14.58 -49.82
C ARG A 108 19.80 15.62 -49.16
N ARG A 109 18.94 15.20 -48.22
CA ARG A 109 17.93 16.07 -47.58
C ARG A 109 18.42 16.74 -46.29
N LEU A 110 19.17 16.01 -45.47
CA LEU A 110 19.52 16.36 -44.09
C LEU A 110 21.04 16.45 -43.87
N GLY A 111 21.85 16.01 -44.83
CA GLY A 111 23.31 15.91 -44.72
C GLY A 111 23.80 14.53 -44.28
N VAL A 112 25.09 14.26 -44.53
CA VAL A 112 25.73 12.96 -44.28
C VAL A 112 25.69 12.60 -42.79
N GLU A 113 26.13 13.51 -41.93
CA GLU A 113 26.24 13.28 -40.48
C GLU A 113 24.90 12.93 -39.83
N ALA A 114 23.83 13.62 -40.23
CA ALA A 114 22.47 13.39 -39.78
C ALA A 114 21.92 12.03 -40.25
N ALA A 115 22.17 11.66 -41.51
CA ALA A 115 21.77 10.38 -42.07
C ALA A 115 22.54 9.20 -41.43
N ASP A 116 23.86 9.38 -41.21
CA ASP A 116 24.72 8.42 -40.52
C ASP A 116 24.24 8.17 -39.09
N ALA A 117 23.92 9.23 -38.35
CA ALA A 117 23.45 9.11 -36.97
C ALA A 117 22.12 8.34 -36.87
N LEU A 118 21.16 8.60 -37.77
CA LEU A 118 19.89 7.88 -37.81
C LEU A 118 20.08 6.40 -38.16
N TYR A 119 20.94 6.10 -39.12
CA TYR A 119 21.18 4.73 -39.56
C TYR A 119 21.97 3.94 -38.52
N ARG A 120 23.05 4.52 -37.97
CA ARG A 120 23.80 3.91 -36.86
C ARG A 120 22.90 3.63 -35.67
N GLY A 121 22.09 4.60 -35.26
CA GLY A 121 21.16 4.42 -34.13
C GLY A 121 20.14 3.30 -34.38
N PHE A 122 19.70 3.12 -35.64
CA PHE A 122 18.85 1.99 -36.00
C PHE A 122 19.60 0.65 -35.94
N VAL A 123 20.81 0.57 -36.51
CA VAL A 123 21.64 -0.64 -36.50
C VAL A 123 21.91 -1.08 -35.05
N GLN A 124 22.31 -0.15 -34.18
CA GLN A 124 22.53 -0.43 -32.75
C GLN A 124 21.25 -0.91 -32.05
N ALA A 125 20.12 -0.23 -32.26
CA ALA A 125 18.85 -0.64 -31.66
C ALA A 125 18.39 -2.02 -32.18
N TYR A 126 18.60 -2.29 -33.46
CA TYR A 126 18.27 -3.56 -34.10
C TYR A 126 19.15 -4.70 -33.57
N ALA A 127 20.47 -4.50 -33.53
CA ALA A 127 21.45 -5.43 -32.98
C ALA A 127 21.07 -5.86 -31.55
N ILE A 128 20.84 -4.88 -30.67
CA ILE A 128 20.60 -5.12 -29.25
C ILE A 128 19.18 -5.69 -29.00
N HIS A 129 18.15 -5.10 -29.62
CA HIS A 129 16.75 -5.41 -29.26
C HIS A 129 16.11 -6.48 -30.16
N VAL A 130 16.58 -6.63 -31.40
CA VAL A 130 16.03 -7.59 -32.37
C VAL A 130 16.94 -8.81 -32.46
N ALA A 131 18.22 -8.61 -32.78
CA ALA A 131 19.20 -9.69 -32.91
C ALA A 131 19.73 -10.23 -31.56
N ARG A 132 19.49 -9.51 -30.45
CA ARG A 132 19.87 -9.90 -29.07
C ARG A 132 21.38 -10.01 -28.85
N LEU A 133 22.16 -9.19 -29.54
CA LEU A 133 23.60 -9.08 -29.37
C LEU A 133 23.96 -8.32 -28.09
N ASP A 134 25.20 -8.48 -27.63
CA ASP A 134 25.72 -7.82 -26.43
C ASP A 134 25.69 -6.28 -26.60
N PRO A 135 25.00 -5.55 -25.70
CA PRO A 135 24.98 -4.09 -25.73
C PRO A 135 26.36 -3.45 -25.73
N ASP A 136 27.36 -4.04 -25.06
CA ASP A 136 28.66 -3.41 -24.85
C ASP A 136 29.38 -3.14 -26.19
N MET A 137 29.21 -4.03 -27.18
CA MET A 137 29.81 -3.89 -28.51
C MET A 137 29.17 -2.82 -29.38
N PHE A 138 27.93 -2.41 -29.05
CA PHE A 138 27.17 -1.40 -29.79
C PHE A 138 26.95 -0.13 -28.96
N SER A 139 27.55 -0.05 -27.78
CA SER A 139 27.40 1.05 -26.82
C SER A 139 28.30 2.25 -27.11
N ASP A 140 29.31 2.10 -27.97
CA ASP A 140 30.22 3.18 -28.34
C ASP A 140 29.51 4.22 -29.21
N SER A 141 29.23 5.37 -28.61
CA SER A 141 28.59 6.52 -29.28
C SER A 141 29.48 7.19 -30.34
N THR A 142 30.79 6.89 -30.34
CA THR A 142 31.77 7.44 -31.29
C THR A 142 31.96 6.57 -32.53
N ALA A 143 31.46 5.33 -32.52
CA ALA A 143 31.52 4.44 -33.66
C ALA A 143 30.87 5.07 -34.90
N THR A 144 31.53 4.91 -36.04
CA THR A 144 31.01 5.29 -37.35
C THR A 144 29.90 4.33 -37.79
N LEU A 145 29.12 4.72 -38.80
CA LEU A 145 28.11 3.84 -39.38
C LEU A 145 28.73 2.54 -39.94
N ALA A 146 29.92 2.64 -40.57
CA ALA A 146 30.63 1.49 -41.11
C ALA A 146 30.99 0.49 -40.00
N GLU A 147 31.61 0.96 -38.92
CA GLU A 147 31.95 0.11 -37.77
C GLU A 147 30.72 -0.54 -37.14
N ALA A 148 29.59 0.17 -37.03
CA ALA A 148 28.36 -0.42 -36.50
C ALA A 148 27.78 -1.52 -37.40
N LEU A 149 27.93 -1.40 -38.73
CA LEU A 149 27.50 -2.42 -39.69
C LEU A 149 28.47 -3.61 -39.72
N ASP A 150 29.77 -3.34 -39.66
CA ASP A 150 30.83 -4.36 -39.60
C ASP A 150 30.68 -5.18 -38.31
N ASN A 151 30.53 -4.52 -37.15
CA ASN A 151 30.28 -5.21 -35.87
C ASN A 151 29.02 -6.08 -35.91
N TYR A 152 27.95 -5.63 -36.60
CA TYR A 152 26.76 -6.44 -36.77
C TYR A 152 27.04 -7.69 -37.62
N GLN A 153 27.77 -7.51 -38.73
CA GLN A 153 28.10 -8.59 -39.64
C GLN A 153 29.04 -9.62 -38.98
N ASP A 154 30.06 -9.16 -38.26
CA ASP A 154 31.03 -10.02 -37.57
C ASP A 154 30.37 -10.88 -36.49
N GLU A 155 29.34 -10.37 -35.81
CA GLU A 155 28.66 -11.08 -34.72
C GLU A 155 27.49 -11.95 -35.17
N THR A 156 26.91 -11.66 -36.34
CA THR A 156 25.75 -12.40 -36.86
C THR A 156 26.08 -13.31 -38.04
N ASP A 157 27.30 -13.22 -38.60
CA ASP A 157 27.71 -13.82 -39.87
C ASP A 157 26.79 -13.43 -41.06
N GLU A 158 25.95 -12.40 -40.91
CA GLU A 158 24.99 -11.92 -41.92
C GLU A 158 25.11 -10.41 -42.14
N GLU A 159 24.95 -9.96 -43.39
CA GLU A 159 24.85 -8.54 -43.69
C GLU A 159 23.58 -7.93 -43.04
N PHE A 160 23.66 -6.65 -42.65
CA PHE A 160 22.52 -5.94 -42.08
C PHE A 160 21.32 -5.94 -43.06
N PRO A 161 20.12 -6.34 -42.63
CA PRO A 161 18.97 -6.54 -43.53
C PRO A 161 18.60 -5.23 -44.22
N GLN A 162 18.74 -5.17 -45.55
CA GLN A 162 18.41 -3.97 -46.34
C GLN A 162 16.92 -3.86 -46.73
N ASP A 163 16.20 -4.97 -46.66
CA ASP A 163 14.77 -5.04 -46.98
C ASP A 163 13.90 -4.54 -45.80
N PRO A 164 13.15 -3.43 -45.96
CA PRO A 164 12.26 -2.91 -44.93
C PRO A 164 11.18 -3.90 -44.47
N GLU A 165 10.70 -4.79 -45.34
CA GLU A 165 9.71 -5.81 -44.98
C GLU A 165 10.31 -6.83 -44.01
N ARG A 166 11.50 -7.35 -44.34
CA ARG A 166 12.27 -8.22 -43.43
C ARG A 166 12.52 -7.55 -42.07
N GLN A 167 12.97 -6.30 -42.06
CA GLN A 167 13.23 -5.54 -40.82
C GLN A 167 11.98 -5.44 -39.94
N LEU A 168 10.83 -5.07 -40.53
CA LEU A 168 9.57 -4.91 -39.79
C LEU A 168 9.09 -6.25 -39.22
N VAL A 169 9.17 -7.33 -39.99
CA VAL A 169 8.78 -8.68 -39.53
C VAL A 169 9.65 -9.12 -38.34
N GLU A 170 10.96 -8.92 -38.42
CA GLU A 170 11.89 -9.29 -37.34
C GLU A 170 11.67 -8.46 -36.07
N VAL A 171 11.44 -7.14 -36.21
CA VAL A 171 11.08 -6.25 -35.09
C VAL A 171 9.79 -6.72 -34.40
N LEU A 172 8.71 -6.91 -35.16
CA LEU A 172 7.42 -7.36 -34.63
C LEU A 172 7.55 -8.72 -33.92
N ARG A 173 8.31 -9.64 -34.49
CA ARG A 173 8.58 -10.96 -33.92
C ARG A 173 9.38 -10.85 -32.61
N SER A 174 10.42 -10.04 -32.56
CA SER A 174 11.23 -9.87 -31.34
C SER A 174 10.38 -9.27 -30.22
N MET A 175 9.59 -8.23 -30.49
CA MET A 175 8.73 -7.60 -29.47
C MET A 175 7.66 -8.56 -28.96
N ALA A 176 7.01 -9.32 -29.85
CA ALA A 176 6.00 -10.30 -29.48
C ALA A 176 6.59 -11.44 -28.63
N ARG A 177 7.79 -11.95 -28.98
CA ARG A 177 8.50 -12.97 -28.20
C ARG A 177 9.01 -12.44 -26.85
N ALA A 178 9.48 -11.20 -26.81
CA ALA A 178 9.94 -10.56 -25.58
C ALA A 178 8.83 -10.50 -24.53
N TRP A 179 7.59 -10.24 -24.97
CA TRP A 179 6.42 -10.23 -24.11
C TRP A 179 6.11 -11.60 -23.53
N GLU A 180 6.22 -12.67 -24.33
CA GLU A 180 5.97 -14.05 -23.88
C GLU A 180 7.14 -14.68 -23.09
N GLY A 181 8.26 -13.96 -22.96
CA GLY A 181 9.44 -14.43 -22.25
C GLY A 181 9.18 -14.73 -20.76
N PRO A 182 9.77 -15.80 -20.18
CA PRO A 182 9.53 -16.17 -18.78
C PRO A 182 9.74 -15.04 -17.77
N THR A 183 10.83 -14.27 -17.91
CA THR A 183 11.14 -13.13 -17.03
C THR A 183 10.10 -12.01 -17.15
N ALA A 184 9.67 -11.69 -18.37
CA ALA A 184 8.65 -10.67 -18.60
C ALA A 184 7.30 -11.09 -18.00
N ARG A 185 6.96 -12.38 -18.07
CA ARG A 185 5.77 -12.96 -17.43
C ARG A 185 5.79 -12.83 -15.91
N LEU A 186 6.93 -13.11 -15.28
CA LEU A 186 7.08 -12.97 -13.84
C LEU A 186 6.97 -11.51 -13.39
N LEU A 187 7.67 -10.59 -14.07
CA LEU A 187 7.64 -9.16 -13.74
C LEU A 187 6.24 -8.54 -13.89
N ARG A 188 5.47 -8.94 -14.91
CA ARG A 188 4.10 -8.45 -15.08
C ARG A 188 3.13 -9.07 -14.07
N GLN A 189 3.29 -10.35 -13.72
CA GLN A 189 2.49 -11.01 -12.69
C GLN A 189 2.71 -10.38 -11.32
N ALA A 190 3.95 -9.99 -11.00
CA ALA A 190 4.26 -9.22 -9.79
C ALA A 190 3.55 -7.85 -9.75
N LYS A 191 3.18 -7.30 -10.91
CA LYS A 191 2.37 -6.09 -11.06
C LYS A 191 0.86 -6.37 -11.22
N GLY A 192 0.42 -7.61 -10.97
CA GLY A 192 -0.99 -8.01 -11.03
C GLY A 192 -1.52 -8.34 -12.42
N ALA A 193 -0.67 -8.47 -13.45
CA ALA A 193 -1.12 -8.86 -14.78
C ALA A 193 -1.52 -10.34 -14.85
N PRO A 194 -2.58 -10.71 -15.61
CA PRO A 194 -2.95 -12.10 -15.80
C PRO A 194 -1.88 -12.87 -16.57
N ALA A 195 -1.88 -14.20 -16.44
CA ALA A 195 -0.89 -15.06 -17.09
C ALA A 195 -0.89 -14.91 -18.62
N ASP A 196 -2.03 -14.60 -19.23
CA ASP A 196 -2.24 -14.41 -20.67
C ASP A 196 -2.37 -12.92 -21.06
N ALA A 197 -1.78 -12.01 -20.28
CA ALA A 197 -1.85 -10.57 -20.49
C ALA A 197 -1.76 -10.14 -21.97
N PRO A 198 -2.76 -9.43 -22.50
CA PRO A 198 -2.82 -9.05 -23.91
C PRO A 198 -1.81 -7.94 -24.27
N LEU A 199 -1.15 -8.10 -25.43
CA LEU A 199 -0.28 -7.10 -26.04
C LEU A 199 -0.70 -6.85 -27.48
N GLY A 200 -1.08 -5.61 -27.79
CA GLY A 200 -1.11 -5.07 -29.15
C GLY A 200 0.21 -4.39 -29.50
N LEU A 201 0.42 -4.03 -30.76
CA LEU A 201 1.54 -3.21 -31.22
C LEU A 201 1.04 -2.02 -32.03
N VAL A 202 1.72 -0.89 -31.94
CA VAL A 202 1.44 0.30 -32.75
C VAL A 202 2.60 0.53 -33.71
N VAL A 203 2.31 0.63 -34.99
CA VAL A 203 3.25 1.04 -36.04
C VAL A 203 2.90 2.46 -36.44
N GLN A 204 3.83 3.41 -36.30
CA GLN A 204 3.59 4.83 -36.49
C GLN A 204 4.68 5.46 -37.37
N ASP A 205 4.31 6.45 -38.18
CA ASP A 205 5.22 7.26 -38.98
C ASP A 205 6.26 7.97 -38.09
N MET A 206 7.52 7.94 -38.52
CA MET A 206 8.56 8.71 -37.85
C MET A 206 8.42 10.21 -38.18
N ALA A 207 8.16 11.01 -37.16
CA ALA A 207 8.42 12.45 -37.20
C ALA A 207 9.92 12.67 -36.93
N LEU A 208 10.69 12.97 -37.99
CA LEU A 208 12.13 13.20 -37.86
C LEU A 208 12.38 14.55 -37.18
N ALA A 209 13.02 14.52 -36.02
CA ALA A 209 13.49 15.71 -35.32
C ALA A 209 14.75 16.31 -35.97
N MET A 210 14.74 16.51 -37.30
CA MET A 210 15.84 17.13 -38.06
C MET A 210 15.30 18.01 -39.19
N GLY A 211 15.85 19.23 -39.33
CA GLY A 211 15.40 20.23 -40.31
C GLY A 211 15.80 21.66 -39.92
N PRO A 212 15.59 22.66 -40.81
CA PRO A 212 15.81 24.07 -40.49
C PRO A 212 14.83 24.55 -39.40
N GLY A 213 15.19 25.63 -38.68
CA GLY A 213 14.35 26.20 -37.62
C GLY A 213 14.46 25.47 -36.27
N VAL A 214 13.45 25.65 -35.40
CA VAL A 214 13.43 24.98 -34.09
C VAL A 214 13.03 23.53 -34.29
N THR A 215 13.98 22.64 -34.03
CA THR A 215 13.83 21.22 -34.28
C THR A 215 14.40 20.42 -33.11
N GLY A 216 13.67 19.39 -32.68
CA GLY A 216 14.06 18.56 -31.55
C GLY A 216 12.93 17.67 -31.07
N SER A 217 13.20 16.94 -30.00
CA SER A 217 12.20 16.11 -29.31
C SER A 217 12.18 16.43 -27.83
N GLY A 218 11.04 16.20 -27.20
CA GLY A 218 10.89 16.48 -25.79
C GLY A 218 9.73 15.76 -25.15
N THR A 219 9.68 15.91 -23.83
CA THR A 219 8.56 15.47 -23.02
C THR A 219 8.02 16.66 -22.24
N ILE A 220 6.71 16.74 -22.07
CA ILE A 220 6.03 17.76 -21.26
C ILE A 220 4.97 17.08 -20.38
N GLN A 221 4.89 17.51 -19.13
CA GLN A 221 3.80 17.20 -18.21
C GLN A 221 3.43 18.46 -17.42
N PHE A 222 2.23 18.47 -16.85
CA PHE A 222 1.63 19.66 -16.24
C PHE A 222 1.53 19.59 -14.71
N ILE A 223 2.15 18.56 -14.13
CA ILE A 223 2.16 18.28 -12.70
C ILE A 223 3.55 17.83 -12.25
N ASP A 224 3.87 18.06 -10.99
CA ASP A 224 5.03 17.47 -10.33
C ASP A 224 4.75 16.00 -9.95
N SER A 225 5.57 15.06 -10.43
CA SER A 225 5.38 13.62 -10.20
C SER A 225 5.45 13.18 -8.73
N VAL A 226 6.06 13.98 -7.84
CA VAL A 226 6.28 13.64 -6.44
C VAL A 226 5.17 14.22 -5.56
N THR A 227 4.73 15.45 -5.84
CA THR A 227 3.78 16.20 -5.01
C THR A 227 2.40 16.32 -5.64
N GLY A 228 2.26 16.11 -6.95
CA GLY A 228 1.02 16.30 -7.72
C GLY A 228 0.60 17.76 -7.87
N THR A 229 1.45 18.72 -7.49
CA THR A 229 1.12 20.15 -7.67
C THR A 229 1.14 20.52 -9.15
N PRO A 230 0.24 21.42 -9.61
CA PRO A 230 0.29 21.94 -10.97
C PRO A 230 1.63 22.61 -11.24
N ARG A 231 2.40 22.05 -12.18
CA ARG A 231 3.70 22.57 -12.60
C ARG A 231 4.07 22.00 -13.95
N ILE A 232 4.39 22.86 -14.91
CA ILE A 232 4.94 22.40 -16.18
C ILE A 232 6.38 21.93 -15.95
N THR A 233 6.64 20.66 -16.25
CA THR A 233 7.99 20.07 -16.19
C THR A 233 8.24 19.25 -17.44
N GLY A 234 9.51 19.12 -17.81
CA GLY A 234 9.91 18.36 -18.97
C GLY A 234 11.26 18.85 -19.49
N ARG A 235 11.72 18.25 -20.58
CA ARG A 235 12.96 18.63 -21.25
C ARG A 235 12.74 18.63 -22.75
N PHE A 236 13.39 19.56 -23.42
CA PHE A 236 13.48 19.60 -24.87
C PHE A 236 14.94 19.43 -25.27
N ARG A 237 15.22 18.40 -26.08
CA ARG A 237 16.54 18.20 -26.69
C ARG A 237 16.47 18.75 -28.11
N GLY A 238 16.94 19.98 -28.27
CA GLY A 238 16.98 20.67 -29.56
C GLY A 238 18.30 20.50 -30.28
N GLN A 239 18.27 20.67 -31.60
CA GLN A 239 19.43 21.10 -32.37
C GLN A 239 19.36 22.64 -32.44
N THR A 240 20.16 23.36 -31.64
CA THR A 240 20.08 24.83 -31.57
C THR A 240 20.73 25.49 -32.78
N GLN A 241 20.18 26.66 -33.14
CA GLN A 241 20.53 27.52 -34.27
C GLN A 241 22.04 27.78 -34.49
N GLY A 242 22.46 27.73 -35.76
CA GLY A 242 23.76 28.23 -36.23
C GLY A 242 24.70 27.13 -36.76
N ARG A 243 25.63 27.51 -37.66
CA ARG A 243 26.62 26.62 -38.32
C ARG A 243 27.66 25.96 -37.39
N ALA A 244 27.40 25.88 -36.09
CA ALA A 244 28.27 25.24 -35.11
C ALA A 244 27.43 24.27 -34.26
N GLN A 245 27.25 23.05 -34.76
CA GLN A 245 26.85 21.91 -33.93
C GLN A 245 28.00 21.61 -32.96
N ARG A 246 27.77 21.84 -31.67
CA ARG A 246 28.58 21.21 -30.63
C ARG A 246 28.08 19.78 -30.42
N HIS A 247 29.01 18.89 -30.17
CA HIS A 247 28.82 17.46 -29.92
C HIS A 247 27.98 17.12 -28.66
N ASP A 248 27.42 18.13 -27.98
CA ASP A 248 26.48 18.03 -26.86
C ASP A 248 25.22 18.83 -27.20
N ALA A 249 24.16 18.14 -27.62
CA ALA A 249 22.82 18.73 -27.69
C ALA A 249 22.33 18.96 -26.24
N GLU A 250 22.68 20.10 -25.63
CA GLU A 250 22.25 20.45 -24.28
C GLU A 250 20.71 20.45 -24.21
N SER A 251 20.17 19.66 -23.28
CA SER A 251 18.74 19.66 -23.01
C SER A 251 18.35 20.99 -22.38
N ILE A 252 17.43 21.72 -23.01
CA ILE A 252 16.92 22.99 -22.51
C ILE A 252 15.64 22.79 -21.68
N TYR A 253 15.32 23.76 -20.84
CA TYR A 253 14.09 23.75 -20.04
C TYR A 253 12.86 24.03 -20.93
N LEU A 254 11.67 23.66 -20.47
CA LEU A 254 10.44 24.02 -21.20
C LEU A 254 9.98 25.44 -20.88
N THR A 255 9.87 25.75 -19.59
CA THR A 255 9.53 27.08 -19.07
C THR A 255 10.79 27.87 -18.74
N ARG A 256 10.67 29.19 -18.62
CA ARG A 256 11.76 30.07 -18.13
C ARG A 256 12.35 29.55 -16.83
N ASP A 257 13.65 29.32 -16.80
CA ASP A 257 14.39 28.85 -15.64
C ASP A 257 15.71 29.65 -15.50
N PRO A 258 16.05 30.18 -14.32
CA PRO A 258 17.30 30.92 -14.12
C PRO A 258 18.57 30.13 -14.45
N ARG A 259 18.48 28.79 -14.50
CA ARG A 259 19.62 27.89 -14.71
C ARG A 259 19.99 27.68 -16.18
N GLY A 260 19.17 28.14 -17.15
CA GLY A 260 19.48 27.94 -18.57
C GLY A 260 18.38 28.36 -19.53
N PRO A 261 18.62 28.24 -20.85
CA PRO A 261 17.65 28.60 -21.88
C PRO A 261 16.38 27.74 -21.83
N SER A 262 15.28 28.27 -22.36
CA SER A 262 13.97 27.62 -22.34
C SER A 262 13.28 27.57 -23.72
N LEU A 263 12.44 26.56 -23.94
CA LEU A 263 11.61 26.45 -25.15
C LEU A 263 10.57 27.57 -25.22
N GLU A 264 10.04 28.00 -24.07
CA GLU A 264 9.13 29.15 -23.95
C GLU A 264 9.72 30.45 -24.53
N GLU A 265 11.03 30.65 -24.39
CA GLU A 265 11.74 31.80 -24.98
C GLU A 265 12.18 31.54 -26.43
N ALA A 266 12.64 30.33 -26.73
CA ALA A 266 13.17 29.98 -28.05
C ALA A 266 12.09 29.80 -29.13
N ALA A 267 10.90 29.30 -28.76
CA ALA A 267 9.77 29.03 -29.64
C ALA A 267 8.42 29.20 -28.91
N PRO A 268 7.99 30.46 -28.64
CA PRO A 268 6.80 30.73 -27.84
C PRO A 268 5.50 30.16 -28.46
N GLU A 269 5.38 30.15 -29.79
CA GLU A 269 4.21 29.59 -30.49
C GLU A 269 4.09 28.08 -30.31
N VAL A 270 5.21 27.35 -30.47
CA VAL A 270 5.28 25.90 -30.25
C VAL A 270 4.96 25.56 -28.80
N PHE A 271 5.46 26.36 -27.85
CA PHE A 271 5.16 26.19 -26.43
C PHE A 271 3.67 26.44 -26.12
N ALA A 272 3.06 27.47 -26.70
CA ALA A 272 1.63 27.74 -26.51
C ALA A 272 0.76 26.60 -27.06
N ASP A 273 1.11 26.03 -28.22
CA ASP A 273 0.44 24.87 -28.79
C ASP A 273 0.59 23.62 -27.89
N LEU A 274 1.79 23.37 -27.35
CA LEU A 274 2.03 22.28 -26.39
C LEU A 274 1.14 22.40 -25.15
N VAL A 275 1.01 23.61 -24.59
CA VAL A 275 0.14 23.86 -23.43
C VAL A 275 -1.32 23.59 -23.79
N ARG A 276 -1.80 24.10 -24.93
CA ARG A 276 -3.18 23.86 -25.41
C ARG A 276 -3.46 22.37 -25.59
N PHE A 277 -2.53 21.64 -26.19
CA PHE A 277 -2.67 20.20 -26.41
C PHE A 277 -2.61 19.41 -25.10
N GLY A 278 -1.82 19.86 -24.12
CA GLY A 278 -1.81 19.35 -22.76
C GLY A 278 -3.17 19.43 -22.07
N VAL A 279 -3.80 20.61 -22.09
CA VAL A 279 -5.13 20.82 -21.51
C VAL A 279 -6.18 19.94 -22.18
N ALA A 280 -6.18 19.88 -23.52
CA ALA A 280 -7.11 19.03 -24.27
C ALA A 280 -6.91 17.53 -23.94
N ALA A 281 -5.66 17.07 -23.87
CA ALA A 281 -5.32 15.71 -23.50
C ALA A 281 -5.84 15.38 -22.09
N ARG A 282 -5.63 16.28 -21.13
CA ARG A 282 -6.09 16.12 -19.74
C ARG A 282 -7.60 15.91 -19.64
N GLU A 283 -8.38 16.79 -20.26
CA GLU A 283 -9.86 16.75 -20.21
C GLU A 283 -10.44 15.52 -20.89
N ARG A 284 -9.97 15.22 -22.11
CA ARG A 284 -10.58 14.19 -22.97
C ARG A 284 -10.06 12.79 -22.71
N LEU A 285 -8.79 12.65 -22.29
CA LEU A 285 -8.26 11.38 -21.81
C LEU A 285 -8.64 11.13 -20.34
N ARG A 286 -9.13 12.16 -19.65
CA ARG A 286 -9.59 12.13 -18.27
C ARG A 286 -8.49 11.68 -17.32
N GLU A 287 -7.25 12.14 -17.53
CA GLU A 287 -6.05 11.73 -16.82
C GLU A 287 -4.93 12.75 -16.99
N GLU A 288 -3.99 12.82 -16.05
CA GLU A 288 -2.76 13.59 -16.20
C GLU A 288 -1.73 12.82 -17.03
N MET A 289 -1.33 13.44 -18.14
CA MET A 289 -0.51 12.80 -19.17
C MET A 289 0.85 13.47 -19.28
N GLN A 290 1.90 12.65 -19.44
CA GLN A 290 3.17 13.06 -19.99
C GLN A 290 3.07 12.90 -21.51
N ILE A 291 3.21 13.99 -22.23
CA ILE A 291 3.17 14.04 -23.69
C ILE A 291 4.59 13.97 -24.22
N GLU A 292 4.83 13.02 -25.12
CA GLU A 292 6.06 12.95 -25.91
C GLU A 292 5.81 13.63 -27.26
N PHE A 293 6.69 14.56 -27.63
CA PHE A 293 6.52 15.36 -28.83
C PHE A 293 7.81 15.53 -29.62
N VAL A 294 7.64 15.77 -30.91
CA VAL A 294 8.70 16.17 -31.84
C VAL A 294 8.31 17.49 -32.47
N VAL A 295 9.28 18.40 -32.57
CA VAL A 295 9.17 19.63 -33.32
C VAL A 295 10.07 19.49 -34.54
N ALA A 296 9.54 19.67 -35.73
CA ALA A 296 10.29 19.66 -36.98
C ALA A 296 9.84 20.83 -37.83
N ASP A 297 10.75 21.72 -38.23
CA ASP A 297 10.43 22.94 -38.97
C ASP A 297 9.33 23.78 -38.28
N SER A 298 9.46 23.93 -36.95
CA SER A 298 8.47 24.59 -36.07
C SER A 298 7.06 23.97 -36.09
N ARG A 299 6.87 22.79 -36.68
CA ARG A 299 5.62 22.02 -36.63
C ARG A 299 5.68 20.98 -35.54
N LEU A 300 4.64 20.96 -34.72
CA LEU A 300 4.53 20.05 -33.58
C LEU A 300 3.86 18.74 -34.01
N SER A 301 4.44 17.61 -33.61
CA SER A 301 3.85 16.27 -33.73
C SER A 301 3.83 15.59 -32.37
N LEU A 302 2.65 15.11 -31.96
CA LEU A 302 2.48 14.34 -30.73
C LEU A 302 2.73 12.87 -31.00
N ILE A 303 3.79 12.34 -30.40
CA ILE A 303 4.27 10.99 -30.64
C ILE A 303 3.53 9.98 -29.76
N ASP A 304 3.43 10.32 -28.49
CA ASP A 304 2.79 9.48 -27.48
C ASP A 304 2.21 10.34 -26.35
N ALA A 305 1.27 9.77 -25.61
CA ALA A 305 0.78 10.32 -24.36
C ALA A 305 0.66 9.18 -23.37
N VAL A 306 1.52 9.20 -22.35
CA VAL A 306 1.58 8.18 -21.29
C VAL A 306 1.10 8.78 -19.97
N ARG A 307 0.51 7.95 -19.10
CA ARG A 307 0.15 8.42 -17.75
C ARG A 307 1.40 8.88 -17.03
N VAL A 308 1.32 10.02 -16.35
CA VAL A 308 2.44 10.52 -15.55
C VAL A 308 2.81 9.49 -14.48
N GLN A 309 4.07 9.04 -14.49
CA GLN A 309 4.63 8.24 -13.40
C GLN A 309 4.67 9.11 -12.15
N ARG A 310 4.12 8.62 -11.04
CA ARG A 310 3.76 9.46 -9.90
C ARG A 310 3.85 8.70 -8.57
N SER A 311 4.14 9.44 -7.50
CA SER A 311 4.09 8.94 -6.12
C SER A 311 2.65 8.73 -5.64
N SER A 312 2.47 8.02 -4.52
CA SER A 312 1.19 7.89 -3.81
C SER A 312 0.54 9.25 -3.49
N ARG A 313 1.35 10.22 -3.05
CA ARG A 313 0.92 11.60 -2.77
C ARG A 313 0.38 12.29 -4.02
N ALA A 314 1.12 12.20 -5.13
CA ALA A 314 0.70 12.79 -6.38
C ALA A 314 -0.56 12.10 -6.93
N ALA A 315 -0.68 10.78 -6.80
CA ALA A 315 -1.85 10.03 -7.23
C ALA A 315 -3.15 10.50 -6.56
N VAL A 316 -3.14 10.72 -5.24
CA VAL A 316 -4.29 11.26 -4.49
C VAL A 316 -4.66 12.65 -5.01
N ARG A 317 -3.70 13.57 -5.06
CA ARG A 317 -3.95 14.95 -5.50
C ARG A 317 -4.47 15.02 -6.93
N ILE A 318 -3.94 14.20 -7.84
CA ILE A 318 -4.38 14.16 -9.22
C ILE A 318 -5.82 13.62 -9.33
N ALA A 319 -6.12 12.51 -8.67
CA ALA A 319 -7.47 11.94 -8.70
C ALA A 319 -8.51 12.94 -8.18
N VAL A 320 -8.20 13.64 -7.08
CA VAL A 320 -9.07 14.66 -6.51
C VAL A 320 -9.17 15.89 -7.41
N GLY A 321 -8.04 16.39 -7.94
CA GLY A 321 -8.02 17.53 -8.85
C GLY A 321 -8.85 17.30 -10.12
N LEU A 322 -8.73 16.11 -10.73
CA LEU A 322 -9.56 15.74 -11.88
C LEU A 322 -11.06 15.72 -11.55
N ALA A 323 -11.43 15.36 -10.32
CA ALA A 323 -12.83 15.33 -9.89
C ALA A 323 -13.37 16.72 -9.56
N LEU A 324 -12.58 17.55 -8.87
CA LEU A 324 -12.92 18.95 -8.58
C LEU A 324 -13.10 19.76 -9.87
N ASP A 325 -12.30 19.46 -10.90
CA ASP A 325 -12.41 20.09 -12.22
C ASP A 325 -13.57 19.53 -13.08
N GLY A 326 -14.35 18.58 -12.54
CA GLY A 326 -15.49 17.99 -13.24
C GLY A 326 -15.13 17.04 -14.39
N ILE A 327 -13.85 16.67 -14.53
CA ILE A 327 -13.37 15.76 -15.58
C ILE A 327 -13.76 14.31 -15.26
N ILE A 328 -13.76 13.95 -13.97
CA ILE A 328 -14.23 12.65 -13.48
C ILE A 328 -15.24 12.79 -12.33
N PRO A 329 -16.21 11.88 -12.18
CA PRO A 329 -17.06 11.87 -11.00
C PRO A 329 -16.25 11.46 -9.75
N PRO A 330 -16.67 11.90 -8.55
CA PRO A 330 -15.99 11.55 -7.29
C PRO A 330 -15.80 10.05 -7.07
N GLU A 331 -16.79 9.23 -7.44
CA GLU A 331 -16.71 7.77 -7.33
C GLU A 331 -15.56 7.20 -8.18
N GLN A 332 -15.31 7.77 -9.36
CA GLN A 332 -14.18 7.38 -10.19
C GLN A 332 -12.84 7.83 -9.59
N ALA A 333 -12.79 8.96 -8.88
CA ALA A 333 -11.59 9.37 -8.15
C ALA A 333 -11.26 8.39 -7.02
N LEU A 334 -12.27 7.97 -6.24
CA LEU A 334 -12.11 6.93 -5.21
C LEU A 334 -11.51 5.66 -5.80
N MET A 335 -12.04 5.18 -6.93
CA MET A 335 -11.56 3.95 -7.57
C MET A 335 -10.15 4.03 -8.18
N ARG A 336 -9.61 5.24 -8.40
CA ARG A 336 -8.25 5.42 -8.94
C ARG A 336 -7.16 5.42 -7.88
N VAL A 337 -7.50 5.72 -6.63
CA VAL A 337 -6.54 5.77 -5.53
C VAL A 337 -6.45 4.39 -4.90
N GLN A 338 -5.27 3.79 -4.89
CA GLN A 338 -5.07 2.55 -4.14
C GLN A 338 -5.16 2.84 -2.63
N PRO A 339 -5.92 2.08 -1.82
CA PRO A 339 -6.06 2.36 -0.39
C PRO A 339 -4.73 2.46 0.37
N ARG A 340 -3.76 1.61 0.00
CA ARG A 340 -2.42 1.59 0.61
C ARG A 340 -1.65 2.90 0.39
N ALA A 341 -1.94 3.64 -0.68
CA ALA A 341 -1.33 4.93 -0.96
C ALA A 341 -1.60 5.94 0.16
N LEU A 342 -2.76 5.88 0.82
CA LEU A 342 -3.08 6.80 1.92
C LEU A 342 -2.12 6.66 3.09
N THR A 343 -1.61 5.45 3.36
CA THR A 343 -0.63 5.21 4.43
C THR A 343 0.63 6.05 4.21
N ASP A 344 1.10 6.17 2.96
CA ASP A 344 2.30 6.95 2.63
C ASP A 344 2.11 8.46 2.90
N LEU A 345 0.86 8.95 2.86
CA LEU A 345 0.53 10.35 3.14
C LEU A 345 0.50 10.66 4.64
N LEU A 346 0.33 9.64 5.51
CA LEU A 346 0.22 9.82 6.96
C LEU A 346 1.57 10.02 7.65
N HIS A 347 2.65 9.60 7.00
CA HIS A 347 3.99 9.61 7.57
C HIS A 347 4.93 10.47 6.74
N HIS A 348 6.02 10.92 7.36
CA HIS A 348 7.16 11.48 6.63
C HIS A 348 7.69 10.45 5.64
N GLN A 349 8.19 10.91 4.49
CA GLN A 349 8.79 10.05 3.47
C GLN A 349 10.17 10.58 3.11
N VAL A 350 11.13 9.73 2.77
CA VAL A 350 12.40 10.22 2.20
C VAL A 350 12.10 10.86 0.83
N ASP A 351 12.64 12.06 0.59
CA ASP A 351 12.45 12.71 -0.71
C ASP A 351 13.19 11.93 -1.80
N PRO A 352 12.50 11.35 -2.80
CA PRO A 352 13.15 10.56 -3.85
C PRO A 352 14.09 11.39 -4.74
N ARG A 353 14.02 12.72 -4.66
CA ARG A 353 14.89 13.64 -5.41
C ARG A 353 16.21 13.91 -4.70
N ALA A 354 16.31 13.58 -3.41
CA ALA A 354 17.51 13.80 -2.62
C ALA A 354 18.49 12.61 -2.74
N PRO A 355 19.81 12.85 -2.59
CA PRO A 355 20.80 11.78 -2.57
C PRO A 355 20.57 10.84 -1.38
N ARG A 356 20.74 9.53 -1.60
CA ARG A 356 20.54 8.47 -0.60
C ARG A 356 21.85 7.74 -0.34
N ASP A 357 22.37 7.82 0.89
CA ASP A 357 23.49 7.01 1.38
C ASP A 357 22.96 5.71 2.00
N VAL A 358 22.57 4.74 1.17
CA VAL A 358 22.02 3.46 1.62
C VAL A 358 23.12 2.61 2.25
N ILE A 359 22.98 2.29 3.54
CA ILE A 359 23.92 1.45 4.28
C ILE A 359 23.55 -0.03 4.10
N THR A 360 22.27 -0.38 4.31
CA THR A 360 21.70 -1.72 4.11
C THR A 360 20.17 -1.65 4.10
N GLY A 361 19.49 -2.80 4.05
CA GLY A 361 18.03 -2.89 4.11
C GLY A 361 17.52 -4.09 4.90
N GLY A 362 16.21 -4.12 5.11
CA GLY A 362 15.48 -5.19 5.78
C GLY A 362 14.03 -5.26 5.32
N MET A 363 13.18 -5.98 6.05
CA MET A 363 11.75 -6.00 5.76
C MET A 363 11.07 -4.73 6.26
N ALA A 364 10.41 -4.02 5.34
CA ALA A 364 9.57 -2.85 5.60
C ALA A 364 8.34 -3.23 6.44
N ALA A 365 8.47 -3.20 7.76
CA ALA A 365 7.44 -3.68 8.69
C ALA A 365 6.32 -2.66 8.93
N SER A 366 6.70 -1.38 9.04
CA SER A 366 5.80 -0.26 9.26
C SER A 366 6.28 0.95 8.45
N PRO A 367 5.42 1.56 7.63
CA PRO A 367 5.79 2.59 6.66
C PRO A 367 6.16 3.92 7.33
N GLY A 368 6.75 4.80 6.52
CA GLY A 368 7.21 6.12 6.93
C GLY A 368 8.73 6.20 7.05
N ALA A 369 9.23 7.41 7.20
CA ALA A 369 10.65 7.69 7.34
C ALA A 369 10.92 8.57 8.56
N ALA A 370 11.98 8.28 9.30
CA ALA A 370 12.41 9.14 10.40
C ALA A 370 13.92 9.14 10.58
N THR A 371 14.45 10.29 10.98
CA THR A 371 15.85 10.49 11.33
C THR A 371 15.99 10.62 12.84
N GLY A 372 16.92 9.88 13.42
CA GLY A 372 17.18 9.97 14.85
C GLY A 372 18.56 9.44 15.24
N ARG A 373 18.94 9.70 16.49
CA ARG A 373 20.17 9.16 17.08
C ARG A 373 19.99 7.70 17.49
N ILE A 374 20.95 6.85 17.21
CA ILE A 374 20.91 5.43 17.59
C ILE A 374 20.90 5.31 19.12
N VAL A 375 19.98 4.49 19.65
CA VAL A 375 19.94 4.02 21.04
C VAL A 375 19.72 2.50 21.07
N PHE A 376 20.33 1.81 22.04
CA PHE A 376 20.31 0.33 22.11
C PHE A 376 19.42 -0.25 23.22
N SER A 377 18.75 0.60 24.00
CA SER A 377 17.85 0.18 25.08
C SER A 377 16.61 1.06 25.20
N ALA A 378 15.51 0.49 25.69
CA ALA A 378 14.26 1.22 25.93
C ALA A 378 14.45 2.39 26.92
N ALA A 379 15.23 2.19 27.97
CA ALA A 379 15.58 3.24 28.93
C ALA A 379 16.33 4.41 28.28
N ALA A 380 17.26 4.13 27.35
CA ALA A 380 17.97 5.17 26.61
C ALA A 380 17.03 5.95 25.68
N ALA A 381 16.08 5.27 25.03
CA ALA A 381 15.05 5.90 24.22
C ALA A 381 14.16 6.83 25.05
N GLN A 382 13.67 6.37 26.21
CA GLN A 382 12.88 7.19 27.13
C GLN A 382 13.66 8.41 27.64
N ALA A 383 14.94 8.23 27.97
CA ALA A 383 15.80 9.33 28.39
C ALA A 383 16.02 10.35 27.27
N ALA A 384 16.16 9.91 26.01
CA ALA A 384 16.24 10.79 24.85
C ALA A 384 14.94 11.57 24.63
N ALA A 385 13.79 10.91 24.70
CA ALA A 385 12.48 11.55 24.61
C ALA A 385 12.26 12.59 25.72
N ALA A 386 12.67 12.29 26.96
CA ALA A 386 12.60 13.24 28.08
C ALA A 386 13.46 14.50 27.85
N ARG A 387 14.51 14.41 27.03
CA ARG A 387 15.34 15.55 26.60
C ARG A 387 14.84 16.22 25.31
N GLY A 388 13.78 15.70 24.69
CA GLY A 388 13.28 16.18 23.39
C GLY A 388 14.18 15.79 22.20
N GLU A 389 15.00 14.75 22.34
CA GLU A 389 15.91 14.27 21.30
C GLU A 389 15.28 13.10 20.53
N SER A 390 15.18 13.22 19.20
CA SER A 390 14.71 12.13 18.34
C SER A 390 15.73 10.96 18.32
N CYS A 391 15.26 9.75 18.60
CA CYS A 391 16.09 8.55 18.64
C CYS A 391 15.53 7.39 17.81
N VAL A 392 16.42 6.52 17.33
CA VAL A 392 16.09 5.26 16.65
C VAL A 392 16.47 4.13 17.59
N LEU A 393 15.48 3.34 18.01
CA LEU A 393 15.71 2.16 18.85
C LEU A 393 16.21 1.00 18.00
N VAL A 394 17.46 0.63 18.20
CA VAL A 394 18.14 -0.46 17.50
C VAL A 394 18.28 -1.66 18.43
N ARG A 395 17.61 -2.77 18.09
CA ARG A 395 17.55 -3.98 18.92
C ARG A 395 17.85 -5.22 18.11
N ARG A 396 18.29 -6.30 18.75
CA ARG A 396 18.40 -7.60 18.06
C ARG A 396 17.01 -8.12 17.71
N GLU A 397 16.13 -8.06 18.69
CA GLU A 397 14.69 -8.28 18.64
C GLU A 397 14.06 -7.44 19.76
N THR A 398 12.80 -7.04 19.61
CA THR A 398 12.07 -6.32 20.67
C THR A 398 11.33 -7.30 21.57
N LEU A 399 11.30 -7.03 22.87
CA LEU A 399 10.51 -7.75 23.86
C LEU A 399 9.30 -6.90 24.32
N PRO A 400 8.30 -7.48 25.03
CA PRO A 400 7.17 -6.71 25.57
C PRO A 400 7.58 -5.53 26.46
N GLU A 401 8.67 -5.66 27.21
CA GLU A 401 9.27 -4.58 28.01
C GLU A 401 9.79 -3.39 27.17
N ASP A 402 10.10 -3.60 25.88
CA ASP A 402 10.62 -2.56 24.98
C ASP A 402 9.51 -1.62 24.45
N ILE A 403 8.22 -1.92 24.68
CA ILE A 403 7.07 -1.13 24.16
C ILE A 403 7.22 0.35 24.49
N ARG A 404 7.59 0.69 25.73
CA ARG A 404 7.77 2.09 26.15
C ARG A 404 8.93 2.75 25.42
N GLY A 405 10.00 2.00 25.15
CA GLY A 405 11.13 2.47 24.34
C GLY A 405 10.71 2.74 22.90
N MET A 406 9.86 1.89 22.32
CA MET A 406 9.29 2.09 20.99
C MET A 406 8.43 3.36 20.94
N HIS A 407 7.54 3.58 21.92
CA HIS A 407 6.76 4.81 22.04
C HIS A 407 7.63 6.08 22.15
N ALA A 408 8.78 5.98 22.81
CA ALA A 408 9.71 7.10 22.98
C ALA A 408 10.61 7.35 21.75
N SER A 409 10.63 6.44 20.79
CA SER A 409 11.49 6.50 19.60
C SER A 409 10.75 7.09 18.41
N VAL A 410 11.52 7.61 17.42
CA VAL A 410 10.96 8.05 16.13
C VAL A 410 11.03 6.97 15.05
N ALA A 411 11.81 5.91 15.27
CA ALA A 411 11.82 4.70 14.44
C ALA A 411 12.38 3.50 15.22
N VAL A 412 12.11 2.29 14.74
CA VAL A 412 12.62 1.04 15.30
C VAL A 412 13.33 0.23 14.21
N LEU A 413 14.50 -0.30 14.53
CA LEU A 413 15.28 -1.15 13.66
C LEU A 413 15.65 -2.45 14.40
N THR A 414 15.35 -3.60 13.80
CA THR A 414 15.75 -4.89 14.37
C THR A 414 16.61 -5.74 13.44
N GLU A 415 17.61 -6.41 14.03
CA GLU A 415 18.46 -7.41 13.34
C GLU A 415 17.63 -8.62 12.90
N ARG A 416 16.70 -9.05 13.76
CA ARG A 416 15.85 -10.25 13.58
C ARG A 416 14.38 -9.88 13.69
N GLY A 417 13.52 -10.78 13.22
CA GLY A 417 12.06 -10.63 13.23
C GLY A 417 11.48 -10.58 11.83
N GLY A 418 10.24 -11.06 11.70
CA GLY A 418 9.46 -10.99 10.47
C GLY A 418 8.34 -9.96 10.52
N MET A 419 7.53 -9.90 9.47
CA MET A 419 6.37 -8.99 9.35
C MET A 419 5.30 -9.17 10.44
N SER A 420 5.31 -10.31 11.12
CA SER A 420 4.44 -10.67 12.25
C SER A 420 5.12 -10.57 13.62
N SER A 421 6.38 -10.13 13.68
CA SER A 421 7.11 -9.98 14.94
C SER A 421 6.51 -8.91 15.84
N HIS A 422 6.80 -9.00 17.15
CA HIS A 422 6.40 -8.00 18.14
C HIS A 422 6.71 -6.56 17.70
N ALA A 423 7.93 -6.30 17.23
CA ALA A 423 8.35 -5.00 16.71
C ALA A 423 7.43 -4.51 15.57
N ALA A 424 7.17 -5.37 14.59
CA ALA A 424 6.34 -5.02 13.43
C ALA A 424 4.90 -4.70 13.82
N VAL A 425 4.31 -5.51 14.70
CA VAL A 425 2.92 -5.35 15.15
C VAL A 425 2.73 -4.05 15.91
N ILE A 426 3.60 -3.81 16.90
CA ILE A 426 3.53 -2.60 17.73
C ILE A 426 3.82 -1.37 16.86
N ALA A 427 4.87 -1.39 16.03
CA ALA A 427 5.21 -0.27 15.17
C ALA A 427 4.08 0.14 14.23
N ARG A 428 3.37 -0.84 13.62
CA ARG A 428 2.19 -0.57 12.79
C ARG A 428 1.01 0.00 13.58
N GLY A 429 0.84 -0.42 14.84
CA GLY A 429 -0.14 0.15 15.74
C GLY A 429 0.14 1.62 16.02
N LEU A 430 1.41 1.95 16.28
CA LEU A 430 1.89 3.29 16.60
C LEU A 430 2.09 4.21 15.40
N GLY A 431 2.04 3.67 14.17
CA GLY A 431 2.42 4.44 12.98
C GLY A 431 3.90 4.83 12.99
N LEU A 432 4.73 4.02 13.66
CA LEU A 432 6.15 4.24 13.85
C LEU A 432 6.94 3.57 12.70
N PRO A 433 7.80 4.29 11.95
CA PRO A 433 8.66 3.69 10.94
C PRO A 433 9.46 2.51 11.50
N CYS A 434 9.36 1.35 10.87
CA CYS A 434 10.03 0.16 11.38
C CYS A 434 10.55 -0.76 10.27
N ILE A 435 11.81 -1.15 10.42
CA ILE A 435 12.46 -2.17 9.61
C ILE A 435 12.82 -3.34 10.53
N VAL A 436 12.40 -4.55 10.15
CA VAL A 436 12.70 -5.78 10.90
C VAL A 436 13.50 -6.75 10.04
N GLY A 437 14.26 -7.62 10.69
CA GLY A 437 15.02 -8.65 10.00
C GLY A 437 16.09 -8.08 9.06
N ALA A 438 16.72 -6.97 9.44
CA ALA A 438 17.82 -6.37 8.70
C ALA A 438 19.09 -7.21 8.89
N SER A 439 19.18 -8.35 8.20
CA SER A 439 20.29 -9.32 8.34
C SER A 439 21.68 -8.76 8.03
N GLY A 440 21.75 -7.62 7.35
CA GLY A 440 23.00 -6.88 7.09
C GLY A 440 23.58 -6.15 8.30
N ILE A 441 22.85 -6.03 9.42
CA ILE A 441 23.33 -5.36 10.64
C ILE A 441 23.80 -6.39 11.68
N HIS A 442 24.87 -6.06 12.42
CA HIS A 442 25.28 -6.79 13.61
C HIS A 442 25.36 -5.82 14.80
N ILE A 443 24.64 -6.14 15.87
CA ILE A 443 24.58 -5.29 17.06
C ILE A 443 25.48 -5.84 18.16
N ASP A 444 26.49 -5.06 18.57
CA ASP A 444 27.27 -5.31 19.79
C ASP A 444 26.69 -4.48 20.94
N VAL A 445 25.86 -5.14 21.75
CA VAL A 445 25.16 -4.51 22.88
C VAL A 445 26.13 -4.02 23.95
N ARG A 446 27.24 -4.74 24.19
CA ARG A 446 28.24 -4.35 25.21
C ARG A 446 29.06 -3.15 24.73
N GLY A 447 29.44 -3.17 23.45
CA GLY A 447 30.18 -2.08 22.81
C GLY A 447 29.30 -0.86 22.48
N ARG A 448 27.97 -1.00 22.46
CA ARG A 448 27.01 0.01 21.99
C ARG A 448 27.34 0.47 20.55
N VAL A 449 27.58 -0.50 19.69
CA VAL A 449 27.94 -0.29 18.28
C VAL A 449 27.09 -1.17 17.37
N MET A 450 26.57 -0.59 16.30
CA MET A 450 25.97 -1.30 15.17
C MET A 450 27.00 -1.36 14.03
N ARG A 451 27.26 -2.55 13.50
CA ARG A 451 28.15 -2.76 12.35
C ARG A 451 27.35 -3.18 11.12
N VAL A 452 27.69 -2.60 9.98
CA VAL A 452 27.07 -2.89 8.68
C VAL A 452 28.17 -2.97 7.64
N GLY A 453 28.52 -4.19 7.21
CA GLY A 453 29.71 -4.42 6.39
C GLY A 453 30.97 -3.85 7.04
N GLU A 454 31.65 -2.93 6.37
CA GLU A 454 32.85 -2.24 6.87
C GLU A 454 32.54 -0.98 7.70
N ARG A 455 31.29 -0.49 7.70
CA ARG A 455 30.88 0.71 8.43
C ARG A 455 30.46 0.37 9.86
N SER A 456 30.81 1.23 10.81
CA SER A 456 30.41 1.11 12.22
C SER A 456 29.76 2.39 12.71
N PHE A 457 28.62 2.26 13.38
CA PHE A 457 27.85 3.37 13.94
C PHE A 457 27.72 3.21 15.45
N ARG A 458 28.09 4.25 16.20
CA ARG A 458 27.99 4.25 17.67
C ARG A 458 26.66 4.80 18.16
N GLU A 459 26.32 4.49 19.41
CA GLU A 459 25.22 5.14 20.11
C GLU A 459 25.36 6.68 20.04
N GLY A 460 24.27 7.36 19.72
CA GLY A 460 24.24 8.81 19.53
C GLY A 460 24.49 9.30 18.10
N GLU A 461 25.03 8.48 17.21
CA GLU A 461 25.16 8.82 15.79
C GLU A 461 23.78 8.79 15.09
N GLN A 462 23.63 9.61 14.04
CA GLN A 462 22.36 9.73 13.32
C GLN A 462 22.25 8.75 12.16
N ILE A 463 21.07 8.15 12.05
CA ILE A 463 20.64 7.36 10.90
C ILE A 463 19.23 7.76 10.50
N THR A 464 18.87 7.48 9.25
CA THR A 464 17.50 7.58 8.77
C THR A 464 16.97 6.18 8.49
N VAL A 465 15.79 5.86 9.01
CA VAL A 465 15.08 4.61 8.75
C VAL A 465 13.95 4.94 7.78
N ASP A 466 13.99 4.37 6.57
CA ASP A 466 12.89 4.40 5.60
C ASP A 466 12.11 3.09 5.70
N GLY A 467 11.12 3.07 6.58
CA GLY A 467 10.22 1.95 6.78
C GLY A 467 9.27 1.69 5.61
N THR A 468 9.19 2.59 4.62
CA THR A 468 8.40 2.38 3.39
C THR A 468 9.20 1.54 2.38
N SER A 469 10.45 1.91 2.11
CA SER A 469 11.30 1.16 1.18
C SER A 469 12.04 -0.02 1.83
N GLY A 470 12.13 -0.04 3.16
CA GLY A 470 12.93 -1.01 3.90
C GLY A 470 14.42 -0.68 3.89
N GLU A 471 14.80 0.56 3.59
CA GLU A 471 16.19 1.00 3.47
C GLU A 471 16.65 1.76 4.73
N ILE A 472 17.92 1.57 5.09
CA ILE A 472 18.57 2.26 6.20
C ILE A 472 19.63 3.19 5.61
N LEU A 473 19.52 4.49 5.90
CA LEU A 473 20.40 5.51 5.33
C LEU A 473 21.35 6.08 6.40
N GLY A 474 22.57 6.40 5.97
CA GLY A 474 23.57 7.07 6.80
C GLY A 474 23.26 8.55 6.97
N GLY A 475 23.28 9.02 8.23
CA GLY A 475 23.02 10.42 8.55
C GLY A 475 21.55 10.81 8.41
N ALA A 476 21.31 12.09 8.15
CA ALA A 476 19.99 12.68 8.02
C ALA A 476 19.61 12.85 6.54
N ALA A 477 18.65 12.06 6.06
CA ALA A 477 18.10 12.21 4.72
C ALA A 477 17.10 13.38 4.67
N ALA A 478 16.96 14.01 3.50
CA ALA A 478 15.90 14.99 3.27
C ALA A 478 14.53 14.28 3.25
N MET A 479 13.58 14.81 4.00
CA MET A 479 12.25 14.22 4.16
C MET A 479 11.15 15.14 3.60
N LEU A 480 10.08 14.52 3.15
CA LEU A 480 8.82 15.13 2.79
C LEU A 480 7.85 15.01 3.97
N GLU A 481 7.28 16.13 4.39
CA GLU A 481 6.24 16.18 5.44
C GLU A 481 4.98 15.37 5.05
N PRO A 482 4.24 14.80 6.02
CA PRO A 482 2.94 14.15 5.78
C PRO A 482 2.00 15.06 4.97
N ALA A 483 1.32 14.49 3.96
CA ALA A 483 0.44 15.22 3.07
C ALA A 483 -1.03 15.06 3.48
N LEU A 484 -1.36 15.58 4.65
CA LEU A 484 -2.75 15.63 5.18
C LEU A 484 -3.44 16.93 4.72
N ASP A 485 -3.42 17.17 3.41
CA ASP A 485 -3.90 18.40 2.78
C ASP A 485 -5.39 18.33 2.38
N ASP A 486 -5.89 19.39 1.76
CA ASP A 486 -7.28 19.49 1.30
C ASP A 486 -7.67 18.36 0.34
N SER A 487 -6.73 17.86 -0.48
CA SER A 487 -7.00 16.74 -1.38
C SER A 487 -7.24 15.44 -0.60
N PHE A 488 -6.42 15.19 0.43
CA PHE A 488 -6.61 14.06 1.32
C PHE A 488 -7.97 14.11 2.03
N ASN A 489 -8.32 15.26 2.62
CA ASN A 489 -9.60 15.43 3.31
C ASN A 489 -10.79 15.28 2.36
N GLN A 490 -10.73 15.90 1.18
CA GLN A 490 -11.80 15.82 0.20
C GLN A 490 -12.06 14.39 -0.29
N LEU A 491 -10.99 13.61 -0.53
CA LEU A 491 -11.11 12.20 -0.90
C LEU A 491 -11.82 11.41 0.21
N LEU A 492 -11.46 11.65 1.47
CA LEU A 492 -12.04 10.97 2.62
C LEU A 492 -13.49 11.37 2.89
N GLU A 493 -13.89 12.60 2.59
CA GLU A 493 -15.29 13.04 2.60
C GLU A 493 -16.12 12.28 1.55
N TRP A 494 -15.61 12.15 0.32
CA TRP A 494 -16.26 11.34 -0.71
C TRP A 494 -16.32 9.87 -0.32
N ALA A 495 -15.27 9.35 0.32
CA ALA A 495 -15.25 7.98 0.83
C ALA A 495 -16.34 7.77 1.89
N ASP A 496 -16.51 8.71 2.82
CA ASP A 496 -17.57 8.65 3.84
C ASP A 496 -18.98 8.73 3.24
N ALA A 497 -19.17 9.54 2.20
CA ALA A 497 -20.45 9.61 1.50
C ALA A 497 -20.80 8.33 0.74
N ALA A 498 -19.79 7.60 0.25
CA ALA A 498 -19.98 6.39 -0.56
C ALA A 498 -20.05 5.09 0.26
N ARG A 499 -19.35 5.01 1.41
CA ARG A 499 -19.31 3.79 2.21
C ARG A 499 -20.61 3.56 2.98
N THR A 500 -20.95 2.29 3.17
CA THR A 500 -22.09 1.86 4.01
C THR A 500 -21.63 1.28 5.35
N MET A 501 -20.45 0.67 5.38
CA MET A 501 -19.86 0.08 6.57
C MET A 501 -19.26 1.15 7.50
N GLY A 502 -19.45 0.98 8.81
CA GLY A 502 -18.80 1.80 9.83
C GLY A 502 -17.30 1.54 9.93
N VAL A 503 -16.52 2.57 10.27
CA VAL A 503 -15.09 2.43 10.56
C VAL A 503 -14.80 2.98 11.94
N ARG A 504 -14.37 2.10 12.85
CA ARG A 504 -13.93 2.44 14.21
C ARG A 504 -12.42 2.24 14.34
N ALA A 505 -11.87 2.66 15.48
CA ALA A 505 -10.46 2.46 15.78
C ALA A 505 -10.23 1.49 16.94
N ASN A 506 -9.09 0.81 16.91
CA ASN A 506 -8.50 0.13 18.05
C ASN A 506 -7.60 1.17 18.73
N ALA A 507 -7.98 1.62 19.92
CA ALA A 507 -7.30 2.69 20.63
C ALA A 507 -7.31 2.40 22.13
N ASP A 508 -6.12 2.27 22.69
CA ASP A 508 -5.93 1.87 24.08
C ASP A 508 -5.54 3.07 24.96
N THR A 509 -4.96 4.13 24.35
CA THR A 509 -4.51 5.35 25.04
C THR A 509 -5.29 6.60 24.60
N PRO A 510 -5.28 7.68 25.42
CA PRO A 510 -5.83 8.98 25.02
C PRO A 510 -5.25 9.53 23.70
N GLN A 511 -3.96 9.31 23.47
CA GLN A 511 -3.26 9.74 22.26
C GLN A 511 -3.78 8.98 21.03
N ASP A 512 -3.95 7.67 21.14
CA ASP A 512 -4.51 6.84 20.07
C ASP A 512 -5.94 7.24 19.74
N ALA A 513 -6.77 7.49 20.77
CA ALA A 513 -8.16 7.92 20.60
C ALA A 513 -8.26 9.30 19.93
N THR A 514 -7.38 10.24 20.31
CA THR A 514 -7.31 11.57 19.68
C THR A 514 -6.89 11.45 18.22
N CYS A 515 -5.90 10.61 17.93
CA CYS A 515 -5.43 10.31 16.58
C CYS A 515 -6.55 9.69 15.73
N ALA A 516 -7.26 8.70 16.27
CA ALA A 516 -8.40 8.05 15.63
C ALA A 516 -9.52 9.04 15.30
N ARG A 517 -9.87 9.93 16.24
CA ARG A 517 -10.89 10.97 16.04
C ARG A 517 -10.47 11.96 14.96
N ARG A 518 -9.19 12.37 14.91
CA ARG A 518 -8.64 13.22 13.85
C ARG A 518 -8.78 12.60 12.46
N PHE A 519 -8.64 11.27 12.36
CA PHE A 519 -8.83 10.54 11.10
C PHE A 519 -10.28 10.14 10.81
N GLY A 520 -11.25 10.60 11.61
CA GLY A 520 -12.68 10.40 11.37
C GLY A 520 -13.19 9.02 11.79
N ALA A 521 -12.54 8.35 12.75
CA ALA A 521 -13.07 7.12 13.32
C ALA A 521 -14.43 7.38 14.01
N GLN A 522 -15.41 6.52 13.75
CA GLN A 522 -16.78 6.64 14.26
C GLN A 522 -16.97 5.95 15.62
N GLY A 523 -15.95 5.99 16.46
CA GLY A 523 -15.90 5.27 17.74
C GLY A 523 -14.65 4.42 17.91
N ILE A 524 -14.54 3.82 19.09
CA ILE A 524 -13.52 2.80 19.40
C ILE A 524 -14.21 1.44 19.32
N GLY A 525 -13.68 0.53 18.50
CA GLY A 525 -14.19 -0.84 18.38
C GLY A 525 -13.40 -1.85 19.20
N LEU A 526 -12.23 -1.45 19.73
CA LEU A 526 -11.44 -2.24 20.67
C LEU A 526 -10.54 -1.31 21.50
N CYS A 527 -10.79 -1.23 22.80
CA CYS A 527 -9.88 -0.69 23.81
C CYS A 527 -9.43 -1.85 24.71
N ARG A 528 -8.13 -2.13 24.71
CA ARG A 528 -7.50 -3.18 25.51
C ARG A 528 -7.15 -2.65 26.89
N THR A 529 -7.78 -3.22 27.91
CA THR A 529 -7.57 -2.76 29.29
C THR A 529 -6.24 -3.21 29.87
N GLU A 530 -5.64 -4.25 29.29
CA GLU A 530 -4.34 -4.80 29.69
C GLU A 530 -3.22 -3.75 29.72
N HIS A 531 -3.16 -2.94 28.66
CA HIS A 531 -2.14 -1.91 28.49
C HIS A 531 -2.22 -0.84 29.58
N MET A 532 -3.40 -0.65 30.18
CA MET A 532 -3.61 0.26 31.30
C MET A 532 -3.04 -0.27 32.63
N PHE A 533 -2.64 -1.54 32.73
CA PHE A 533 -2.10 -2.14 33.96
C PHE A 533 -0.58 -2.25 33.97
N PHE A 534 0.08 -2.12 32.82
CA PHE A 534 1.54 -2.23 32.70
C PHE A 534 2.29 -0.95 33.15
N ASP A 535 1.62 0.07 33.66
CA ASP A 535 2.25 1.26 34.25
C ASP A 535 2.98 0.91 35.56
N ASP A 536 4.17 1.47 35.80
CA ASP A 536 4.98 1.19 37.01
C ASP A 536 4.24 1.55 38.30
N ALA A 537 3.35 2.55 38.24
CA ALA A 537 2.52 2.94 39.38
C ALA A 537 1.44 1.88 39.71
N ARG A 538 1.08 1.02 38.75
CA ARG A 538 -0.04 0.06 38.84
C ARG A 538 0.42 -1.37 39.04
N LEU A 539 1.58 -1.73 38.48
CA LEU A 539 2.18 -3.05 38.59
C LEU A 539 2.25 -3.58 40.04
N PRO A 540 2.61 -2.79 41.07
CA PRO A 540 2.63 -3.28 42.45
C PRO A 540 1.26 -3.77 42.93
N ALA A 541 0.19 -3.01 42.68
CA ALA A 541 -1.17 -3.39 43.10
C ALA A 541 -1.71 -4.60 42.31
N MET A 542 -1.35 -4.71 41.02
CA MET A 542 -1.67 -5.89 40.23
C MET A 542 -0.96 -7.15 40.78
N ARG A 543 0.33 -7.04 41.09
CA ARG A 543 1.11 -8.14 41.66
C ARG A 543 0.61 -8.53 43.04
N GLU A 544 0.26 -7.58 43.89
CA GLU A 544 -0.39 -7.83 45.18
C GLU A 544 -1.69 -8.65 45.01
N MET A 545 -2.53 -8.29 44.04
CA MET A 545 -3.76 -9.04 43.71
C MET A 545 -3.46 -10.50 43.29
N ILE A 546 -2.42 -10.72 42.48
CA ILE A 546 -2.03 -12.07 42.01
C ILE A 546 -1.61 -12.99 43.18
N PHE A 547 -0.96 -12.41 44.19
CA PHE A 547 -0.46 -13.12 45.37
C PHE A 547 -1.50 -13.26 46.49
N ALA A 548 -2.63 -12.58 46.41
CA ALA A 548 -3.70 -12.66 47.39
C ALA A 548 -4.54 -13.96 47.27
N ASP A 549 -4.61 -14.73 48.36
CA ASP A 549 -5.33 -15.99 48.41
C ASP A 549 -6.85 -15.81 48.60
N ARG A 550 -7.28 -14.83 49.41
CA ARG A 550 -8.70 -14.59 49.70
C ARG A 550 -9.31 -13.55 48.75
N ALA A 551 -10.60 -13.69 48.50
CA ALA A 551 -11.38 -12.74 47.71
C ALA A 551 -11.39 -11.32 48.30
N GLU A 552 -11.42 -11.22 49.63
CA GLU A 552 -11.39 -9.94 50.36
C GLU A 552 -10.06 -9.20 50.11
N ASP A 553 -8.94 -9.91 50.18
CA ASP A 553 -7.60 -9.35 49.97
C ASP A 553 -7.40 -8.92 48.51
N ARG A 554 -7.90 -9.71 47.55
CA ARG A 554 -7.91 -9.32 46.12
C ARG A 554 -8.67 -8.03 45.89
N ARG A 555 -9.82 -7.84 46.55
CA ARG A 555 -10.62 -6.61 46.42
C ARG A 555 -9.87 -5.39 46.93
N LEU A 556 -9.18 -5.50 48.06
CA LEU A 556 -8.37 -4.40 48.61
C LEU A 556 -7.27 -3.95 47.63
N ALA A 557 -6.58 -4.90 46.99
CA ALA A 557 -5.59 -4.58 45.97
C ALA A 557 -6.23 -3.92 44.73
N LEU A 558 -7.38 -4.43 44.28
CA LEU A 558 -8.13 -3.89 43.14
C LEU A 558 -8.73 -2.50 43.40
N ASP A 559 -9.12 -2.19 44.63
CA ASP A 559 -9.63 -0.86 45.02
C ASP A 559 -8.58 0.24 44.82
N ARG A 560 -7.29 -0.10 44.87
CA ARG A 560 -6.18 0.82 44.54
C ARG A 560 -6.09 1.09 43.03
N LEU A 561 -6.46 0.12 42.19
CA LEU A 561 -6.43 0.23 40.73
C LEU A 561 -7.69 0.94 40.18
N LEU A 562 -8.84 0.77 40.84
CA LEU A 562 -10.11 1.35 40.47
C LEU A 562 -10.05 2.86 40.11
N PRO A 563 -9.53 3.76 40.97
CA PRO A 563 -9.51 5.20 40.65
C PRO A 563 -8.60 5.53 39.47
N MET A 564 -7.54 4.75 39.25
CA MET A 564 -6.61 4.97 38.15
C MET A 564 -7.27 4.59 36.81
N GLN A 565 -7.90 3.42 36.76
CA GLN A 565 -8.60 2.97 35.56
C GLN A 565 -9.84 3.82 35.25
N ARG A 566 -10.58 4.27 36.28
CA ARG A 566 -11.67 5.24 36.12
C ARG A 566 -11.17 6.53 35.46
N GLY A 567 -10.03 7.06 35.88
CA GLY A 567 -9.42 8.26 35.29
C GLY A 567 -9.08 8.09 33.80
N ASP A 568 -8.57 6.92 33.41
CA ASP A 568 -8.28 6.61 32.01
C ASP A 568 -9.57 6.60 31.17
N PHE A 569 -10.62 5.90 31.65
CA PHE A 569 -11.90 5.85 30.96
C PHE A 569 -12.59 7.21 30.90
N THR A 570 -12.56 8.00 31.96
CA THR A 570 -13.08 9.38 31.97
C THR A 570 -12.41 10.20 30.86
N THR A 571 -11.09 10.10 30.73
CA THR A 571 -10.34 10.79 29.68
C THR A 571 -10.72 10.27 28.29
N LEU A 572 -10.81 8.95 28.13
CA LEU A 572 -11.16 8.30 26.87
C LEU A 572 -12.57 8.70 26.40
N PHE A 573 -13.54 8.71 27.31
CA PHE A 573 -14.92 9.09 27.01
C PHE A 573 -15.06 10.57 26.66
N ARG A 574 -14.32 11.48 27.32
CA ARG A 574 -14.27 12.89 26.92
C ARG A 574 -13.71 13.03 25.49
N ILE A 575 -12.64 12.31 25.17
CA ILE A 575 -12.04 12.33 23.81
C ILE A 575 -12.99 11.74 22.77
N MET A 576 -13.84 10.79 23.14
CA MET A 576 -14.79 10.12 22.22
C MET A 576 -16.23 10.61 22.38
N ASP A 577 -16.44 11.83 22.90
CA ASP A 577 -17.76 12.41 23.06
C ASP A 577 -18.61 12.34 21.77
N GLY A 578 -19.82 11.80 21.90
CA GLY A 578 -20.76 11.53 20.83
C GLY A 578 -20.60 10.16 20.14
N TYR A 579 -19.56 9.39 20.47
CA TYR A 579 -19.24 8.12 19.83
C TYR A 579 -19.17 6.94 20.81
N PRO A 580 -19.46 5.71 20.35
CA PRO A 580 -19.36 4.51 21.17
C PRO A 580 -17.90 4.13 21.45
N VAL A 581 -17.66 3.56 22.63
CA VAL A 581 -16.33 3.10 23.06
C VAL A 581 -16.44 1.65 23.52
N THR A 582 -15.94 0.72 22.71
CA THR A 582 -15.89 -0.71 23.01
C THR A 582 -14.66 -1.05 23.84
N ILE A 583 -14.87 -1.44 25.11
CA ILE A 583 -13.85 -1.77 26.09
C ILE A 583 -13.83 -3.28 26.27
N ARG A 584 -12.70 -3.91 25.96
CA ARG A 584 -12.48 -5.33 26.21
C ARG A 584 -12.01 -5.52 27.65
N LEU A 585 -12.73 -6.36 28.39
CA LEU A 585 -12.34 -6.76 29.74
C LEU A 585 -11.01 -7.52 29.72
N PHE A 586 -10.42 -7.67 30.91
CA PHE A 586 -9.10 -8.26 31.08
C PHE A 586 -8.99 -9.65 30.43
N ASP A 587 -7.98 -9.80 29.58
CA ASP A 587 -7.75 -10.93 28.69
C ASP A 587 -6.50 -11.79 28.99
N PRO A 588 -5.33 -11.27 29.39
CA PRO A 588 -4.08 -12.03 29.45
C PRO A 588 -4.03 -12.91 30.71
N PRO A 589 -3.23 -13.98 30.69
CA PRO A 589 -2.96 -14.77 31.87
C PRO A 589 -2.14 -13.97 32.91
N LEU A 590 -2.31 -14.29 34.18
CA LEU A 590 -1.69 -13.53 35.28
C LEU A 590 -0.15 -13.58 35.27
N HIS A 591 0.46 -14.62 34.71
CA HIS A 591 1.92 -14.74 34.67
C HIS A 591 2.61 -13.71 33.77
N GLU A 592 1.89 -13.05 32.85
CA GLU A 592 2.45 -11.95 32.04
C GLU A 592 2.80 -10.70 32.87
N PHE A 593 2.27 -10.57 34.10
CA PHE A 593 2.58 -9.45 35.00
C PHE A 593 3.69 -9.79 36.01
N LEU A 594 4.22 -11.01 35.94
CA LEU A 594 5.23 -11.51 36.87
C LEU A 594 6.63 -11.46 36.23
N PRO A 595 7.68 -11.16 37.02
CA PRO A 595 9.05 -11.17 36.54
C PRO A 595 9.49 -12.60 36.17
N HIS A 596 10.24 -12.72 35.07
CA HIS A 596 10.78 -14.00 34.60
C HIS A 596 12.22 -14.27 35.08
N ASP A 597 12.90 -13.23 35.56
CA ASP A 597 14.29 -13.29 35.99
C ASP A 597 14.42 -13.33 37.51
N ARG A 598 15.57 -13.82 37.98
CA ARG A 598 15.79 -14.07 39.40
C ARG A 598 15.95 -12.79 40.22
N GLU A 599 16.39 -11.70 39.59
CA GLU A 599 16.52 -10.39 40.22
C GLU A 599 15.13 -9.76 40.39
N GLY A 600 14.32 -9.71 39.34
CA GLY A 600 12.93 -9.25 39.42
C GLY A 600 12.08 -10.06 40.41
N MET A 601 12.27 -11.39 40.50
CA MET A 601 11.60 -12.20 41.53
C MET A 601 12.03 -11.81 42.96
N ARG A 602 13.29 -11.39 43.16
CA ARG A 602 13.79 -10.95 44.46
C ARG A 602 13.20 -9.59 44.86
N GLU A 603 13.17 -8.65 43.94
CA GLU A 603 12.53 -7.35 44.14
C GLU A 603 11.04 -7.52 44.47
N LEU A 604 10.37 -8.44 43.77
CA LEU A 604 8.97 -8.76 44.04
C LEU A 604 8.78 -9.32 45.45
N ALA A 605 9.63 -10.25 45.88
CA ALA A 605 9.61 -10.81 47.22
C ALA A 605 9.80 -9.75 48.31
N GLU A 606 10.73 -8.81 48.10
CA GLU A 606 10.94 -7.67 49.01
C GLU A 606 9.72 -6.74 49.04
N SER A 607 9.11 -6.46 47.87
CA SER A 607 7.96 -5.55 47.78
C SER A 607 6.68 -6.08 48.43
N LEU A 608 6.49 -7.40 48.44
CA LEU A 608 5.32 -8.08 49.00
C LEU A 608 5.56 -8.57 50.43
N ASP A 609 6.77 -8.38 50.98
CA ASP A 609 7.19 -8.93 52.27
C ASP A 609 6.98 -10.46 52.37
N LEU A 610 7.35 -11.18 51.28
CA LEU A 610 7.21 -12.63 51.17
C LEU A 610 8.58 -13.32 51.00
N PRO A 611 8.74 -14.58 51.47
CA PRO A 611 9.93 -15.37 51.17
C PRO A 611 10.10 -15.57 49.65
N LEU A 612 11.33 -15.39 49.13
CA LEU A 612 11.63 -15.62 47.71
C LEU A 612 11.20 -17.01 47.22
N SER A 613 11.30 -18.04 48.07
CA SER A 613 10.83 -19.39 47.74
C SER A 613 9.33 -19.46 47.45
N ASP A 614 8.53 -18.64 48.13
CA ASP A 614 7.07 -18.60 47.92
C ASP A 614 6.73 -17.86 46.64
N VAL A 615 7.45 -16.78 46.35
CA VAL A 615 7.35 -16.05 45.08
C VAL A 615 7.69 -16.95 43.90
N VAL A 616 8.85 -17.62 43.94
CA VAL A 616 9.27 -18.55 42.87
C VAL A 616 8.23 -19.64 42.66
N ARG A 617 7.78 -20.30 43.75
CA ARG A 617 6.76 -21.35 43.68
C ARG A 617 5.43 -20.86 43.09
N ARG A 618 4.99 -19.64 43.43
CA ARG A 618 3.76 -19.05 42.89
C ARG A 618 3.89 -18.70 41.41
N VAL A 619 5.02 -18.12 41.00
CA VAL A 619 5.31 -17.81 39.60
C VAL A 619 5.33 -19.10 38.77
N GLU A 620 6.03 -20.14 39.24
CA GLU A 620 6.07 -21.46 38.60
C GLU A 620 4.66 -22.08 38.50
N ALA A 621 3.83 -21.95 39.54
CA ALA A 621 2.47 -22.48 39.54
C ALA A 621 1.52 -21.75 38.56
N LEU A 622 1.76 -20.46 38.30
CA LEU A 622 0.99 -19.66 37.35
C LEU A 622 1.54 -19.74 35.91
N THR A 623 2.74 -20.29 35.74
CA THR A 623 3.36 -20.46 34.44
C THR A 623 2.66 -21.59 33.69
N GLU A 624 2.22 -21.29 32.47
CA GLU A 624 1.50 -22.24 31.63
C GLU A 624 2.36 -22.70 30.46
N TYR A 625 2.19 -23.95 30.02
CA TYR A 625 2.88 -24.48 28.84
C TYR A 625 2.46 -23.78 27.54
N ASN A 626 1.17 -23.42 27.42
CA ASN A 626 0.60 -22.74 26.26
C ASN A 626 -0.28 -21.56 26.72
N PRO A 627 0.32 -20.41 27.09
CA PRO A 627 -0.41 -19.25 27.62
C PRO A 627 -1.58 -18.77 26.75
N MET A 628 -1.45 -18.87 25.43
CA MET A 628 -2.50 -18.54 24.45
C MET A 628 -3.83 -19.27 24.72
N LEU A 629 -3.77 -20.53 25.18
CA LEU A 629 -4.95 -21.38 25.40
C LEU A 629 -5.30 -21.57 26.88
N GLY A 630 -4.62 -20.86 27.77
CA GLY A 630 -4.65 -21.10 29.22
C GLY A 630 -5.76 -20.38 30.00
N MET A 631 -5.48 -20.09 31.26
CA MET A 631 -6.35 -19.46 32.24
C MET A 631 -6.37 -17.94 32.05
N ARG A 632 -7.09 -17.50 31.02
CA ARG A 632 -7.14 -16.11 30.57
C ARG A 632 -8.56 -15.71 30.12
N GLY A 633 -8.79 -14.45 29.81
CA GLY A 633 -10.07 -13.94 29.32
C GLY A 633 -11.25 -14.25 30.23
N VAL A 634 -12.39 -14.63 29.64
CA VAL A 634 -13.61 -14.95 30.41
C VAL A 634 -13.40 -16.03 31.47
N ARG A 635 -12.47 -16.96 31.26
CA ARG A 635 -12.17 -18.05 32.21
C ARG A 635 -11.62 -17.46 33.51
N LEU A 636 -10.66 -16.55 33.38
CA LEU A 636 -10.09 -15.83 34.51
C LEU A 636 -11.15 -14.96 35.19
N GLY A 637 -11.95 -14.22 34.40
CA GLY A 637 -13.06 -13.40 34.92
C GLY A 637 -14.19 -14.19 35.60
N ILE A 638 -14.31 -15.51 35.37
CA ILE A 638 -15.24 -16.37 36.10
C ILE A 638 -14.62 -16.88 37.41
N THR A 639 -13.34 -17.27 37.38
CA THR A 639 -12.64 -17.81 38.55
C THR A 639 -12.19 -16.75 39.56
N VAL A 640 -11.86 -15.55 39.06
CA VAL A 640 -11.43 -14.38 39.82
C VAL A 640 -12.31 -13.19 39.42
N PRO A 641 -13.61 -13.25 39.78
CA PRO A 641 -14.60 -12.31 39.28
C PRO A 641 -14.40 -10.87 39.74
N GLU A 642 -13.64 -10.67 40.81
CA GLU A 642 -13.35 -9.36 41.40
C GLU A 642 -12.67 -8.43 40.37
N ILE A 643 -11.90 -8.99 39.42
CA ILE A 643 -11.26 -8.25 38.32
C ILE A 643 -12.32 -7.60 37.43
N TYR A 644 -13.28 -8.38 36.92
CA TYR A 644 -14.34 -7.88 36.03
C TYR A 644 -15.32 -6.96 36.77
N GLU A 645 -15.59 -7.24 38.06
CA GLU A 645 -16.41 -6.38 38.92
C GLU A 645 -15.78 -4.98 39.08
N MET A 646 -14.46 -4.91 39.34
CA MET A 646 -13.73 -3.66 39.43
C MET A 646 -13.73 -2.91 38.08
N GLN A 647 -13.43 -3.59 36.97
CA GLN A 647 -13.43 -2.97 35.64
C GLN A 647 -14.81 -2.42 35.26
N ALA A 648 -15.88 -3.19 35.48
CA ALA A 648 -17.23 -2.74 35.21
C ALA A 648 -17.58 -1.50 36.05
N ARG A 649 -17.20 -1.47 37.34
CA ARG A 649 -17.40 -0.30 38.18
C ARG A 649 -16.62 0.91 37.66
N ALA A 650 -15.35 0.76 37.30
CA ALA A 650 -14.53 1.83 36.73
C ALA A 650 -15.17 2.45 35.48
N ILE A 651 -15.67 1.60 34.57
CA ILE A 651 -16.34 2.01 33.32
C ILE A 651 -17.61 2.81 33.62
N PHE A 652 -18.47 2.31 34.51
CA PHE A 652 -19.74 2.97 34.81
C PHE A 652 -19.56 4.27 35.60
N GLU A 653 -18.65 4.30 36.57
CA GLU A 653 -18.34 5.52 37.30
C GLU A 653 -17.78 6.62 36.39
N ALA A 654 -16.88 6.25 35.46
CA ALA A 654 -16.37 7.17 34.45
C ALA A 654 -17.47 7.68 33.52
N ALA A 655 -18.39 6.81 33.08
CA ALA A 655 -19.52 7.21 32.24
C ALA A 655 -20.46 8.19 32.97
N VAL A 656 -20.69 7.99 34.27
CA VAL A 656 -21.47 8.91 35.09
C VAL A 656 -20.75 10.26 35.28
N GLU A 657 -19.45 10.25 35.53
CA GLU A 657 -18.65 11.49 35.68
C GLU A 657 -18.74 12.33 34.41
N VAL A 658 -18.46 11.72 33.26
CA VAL A 658 -18.46 12.39 31.96
C VAL A 658 -19.88 12.83 31.54
N GLY A 659 -20.91 12.05 31.88
CA GLY A 659 -22.31 12.43 31.67
C GLY A 659 -22.74 13.66 32.48
N ARG A 660 -22.19 13.86 33.69
CA ARG A 660 -22.44 15.08 34.49
C ARG A 660 -21.80 16.32 33.87
N ASP A 661 -20.71 16.15 33.14
CA ASP A 661 -20.03 17.21 32.39
C ASP A 661 -20.74 17.56 31.06
N GLY A 662 -21.87 16.89 30.74
CA GLY A 662 -22.69 17.15 29.55
C GLY A 662 -22.25 16.39 28.29
N HIS A 663 -21.26 15.51 28.41
CA HIS A 663 -20.83 14.64 27.32
C HIS A 663 -21.75 13.42 27.18
N SER A 664 -21.88 12.90 25.96
CA SER A 664 -22.70 11.73 25.66
C SER A 664 -21.82 10.57 25.21
N VAL A 665 -21.75 9.53 26.03
CA VAL A 665 -21.02 8.29 25.70
C VAL A 665 -21.88 7.06 26.00
N VAL A 666 -21.80 6.07 25.12
CA VAL A 666 -22.38 4.75 25.36
C VAL A 666 -21.23 3.76 25.48
N PRO A 667 -20.82 3.38 26.71
CA PRO A 667 -19.82 2.35 26.90
C PRO A 667 -20.34 1.00 26.38
N GLU A 668 -19.50 0.31 25.62
CA GLU A 668 -19.75 -1.04 25.14
C GLU A 668 -18.76 -1.98 25.83
N ILE A 669 -19.21 -2.87 26.70
CA ILE A 669 -18.35 -3.81 27.43
C ILE A 669 -18.25 -5.12 26.64
N MET A 670 -17.05 -5.57 26.35
CA MET A 670 -16.79 -6.77 25.54
C MET A 670 -16.06 -7.85 26.34
N ILE A 671 -16.63 -9.05 26.34
CA ILE A 671 -16.08 -10.23 27.03
C ILE A 671 -15.12 -10.99 26.07
N PRO A 672 -13.84 -11.16 26.42
CA PRO A 672 -12.87 -11.90 25.61
C PRO A 672 -12.93 -13.43 25.81
N LEU A 673 -12.41 -14.16 24.83
CA LEU A 673 -12.14 -15.61 24.82
C LEU A 673 -13.34 -16.49 25.15
N VAL A 674 -14.53 -16.04 24.79
CA VAL A 674 -15.77 -16.80 25.01
C VAL A 674 -15.79 -18.06 24.18
N SER A 675 -16.27 -19.15 24.76
CA SER A 675 -16.46 -20.44 24.11
C SER A 675 -17.88 -20.98 24.29
N ALA A 676 -18.59 -20.59 25.35
CA ALA A 676 -19.91 -21.09 25.70
C ALA A 676 -20.86 -19.97 26.18
N MET A 677 -22.15 -20.09 25.84
CA MET A 677 -23.21 -19.16 26.24
C MET A 677 -23.25 -18.94 27.76
N ARG A 678 -23.07 -20.01 28.55
CA ARG A 678 -23.11 -19.92 30.01
C ARG A 678 -22.05 -18.99 30.61
N GLU A 679 -20.89 -18.89 29.96
CA GLU A 679 -19.82 -17.97 30.38
C GLU A 679 -20.31 -16.51 30.26
N VAL A 680 -21.01 -16.19 29.17
CA VAL A 680 -21.60 -14.88 28.90
C VAL A 680 -22.70 -14.55 29.91
N GLU A 681 -23.59 -15.50 30.21
CA GLU A 681 -24.67 -15.32 31.19
C GLU A 681 -24.14 -14.96 32.58
N MET A 682 -23.11 -15.69 33.04
CA MET A 682 -22.53 -15.50 34.37
C MET A 682 -21.88 -14.12 34.50
N VAL A 683 -21.11 -13.71 33.49
CA VAL A 683 -20.45 -12.38 33.49
C VAL A 683 -21.48 -11.26 33.33
N ARG A 684 -22.48 -11.45 32.45
CA ARG A 684 -23.58 -10.48 32.26
C ARG A 684 -24.29 -10.18 33.57
N HIS A 685 -24.68 -11.20 34.34
CA HIS A 685 -25.40 -11.02 35.59
C HIS A 685 -24.58 -10.20 36.61
N ARG A 686 -23.26 -10.44 36.67
CA ARG A 686 -22.36 -9.65 37.53
C ARG A 686 -22.28 -8.19 37.09
N ILE A 687 -22.09 -7.93 35.80
CA ILE A 687 -22.02 -6.58 35.24
C ILE A 687 -23.34 -5.81 35.48
N GLU A 688 -24.49 -6.47 35.29
CA GLU A 688 -25.81 -5.89 35.58
C GLU A 688 -25.95 -5.52 37.06
N GLY A 689 -25.46 -6.37 37.97
CA GLY A 689 -25.43 -6.09 39.41
C GLY A 689 -24.58 -4.86 39.76
N ILE A 690 -23.39 -4.73 39.17
CA ILE A 690 -22.51 -3.57 39.36
C ILE A 690 -23.14 -2.30 38.76
N ALA A 691 -23.76 -2.39 37.57
CA ALA A 691 -24.46 -1.27 36.95
C ALA A 691 -25.58 -0.75 37.86
N ALA A 692 -26.39 -1.65 38.44
CA ALA A 692 -27.45 -1.30 39.38
C ALA A 692 -26.91 -0.62 40.65
N ALA A 693 -25.81 -1.12 41.20
CA ALA A 693 -25.14 -0.52 42.35
C ALA A 693 -24.65 0.90 42.06
N VAL A 694 -23.94 1.10 40.93
CA VAL A 694 -23.42 2.42 40.54
C VAL A 694 -24.57 3.41 40.28
N ARG A 695 -25.68 2.98 39.65
CA ARG A 695 -26.88 3.83 39.48
C ARG A 695 -27.46 4.28 40.81
N ALA A 696 -27.60 3.36 41.77
CA ALA A 696 -28.15 3.67 43.09
C ALA A 696 -27.24 4.62 43.89
N GLU A 697 -25.93 4.38 43.87
CA GLU A 697 -24.93 5.18 44.59
C GLU A 697 -24.78 6.59 43.99
N SER A 698 -24.71 6.68 42.66
CA SER A 698 -24.46 7.94 41.96
C SER A 698 -25.72 8.76 41.69
N ARG A 699 -26.91 8.15 41.81
CA ARG A 699 -28.20 8.73 41.44
C ARG A 699 -28.24 9.26 40.01
N ALA A 700 -27.51 8.60 39.10
CA ALA A 700 -27.44 8.94 37.69
C ALA A 700 -27.87 7.74 36.85
N GLU A 701 -28.64 8.02 35.79
CA GLU A 701 -28.97 7.04 34.77
C GLU A 701 -27.91 7.03 33.67
N PHE A 702 -27.57 5.84 33.19
CA PHE A 702 -26.67 5.66 32.05
C PHE A 702 -27.02 4.39 31.29
N THR A 703 -26.75 4.39 29.99
CA THR A 703 -26.95 3.24 29.11
C THR A 703 -25.61 2.60 28.77
N TYR A 704 -25.58 1.27 28.65
CA TYR A 704 -24.41 0.54 28.17
C TYR A 704 -24.85 -0.63 27.29
N ARG A 705 -23.91 -1.18 26.50
CA ARG A 705 -24.13 -2.39 25.72
C ARG A 705 -23.14 -3.47 26.16
N LEU A 706 -23.58 -4.71 26.23
CA LEU A 706 -22.70 -5.85 26.48
C LEU A 706 -22.51 -6.65 25.20
N GLY A 707 -21.28 -7.04 24.89
CA GLY A 707 -20.91 -7.81 23.72
C GLY A 707 -19.89 -8.89 24.00
N VAL A 708 -19.59 -9.66 22.96
CA VAL A 708 -18.65 -10.78 23.03
C VAL A 708 -17.64 -10.68 21.91
N MET A 709 -16.39 -10.98 22.24
CA MET A 709 -15.34 -11.22 21.26
C MET A 709 -15.48 -12.66 20.73
N VAL A 710 -15.78 -12.79 19.44
CA VAL A 710 -15.90 -14.08 18.75
C VAL A 710 -14.54 -14.43 18.19
N GLU A 711 -13.73 -15.10 19.01
CA GLU A 711 -12.34 -15.41 18.69
C GLU A 711 -11.95 -16.87 18.97
N THR A 712 -12.91 -17.68 19.42
CA THR A 712 -12.77 -19.14 19.44
C THR A 712 -13.63 -19.76 18.33
N PRO A 713 -13.18 -20.84 17.66
CA PRO A 713 -13.98 -21.51 16.65
C PRO A 713 -15.35 -21.97 17.19
N ARG A 714 -15.40 -22.39 18.46
CA ARG A 714 -16.65 -22.77 19.11
C ARG A 714 -17.63 -21.60 19.24
N ALA A 715 -17.15 -20.40 19.58
CA ALA A 715 -18.01 -19.22 19.65
C ALA A 715 -18.58 -18.84 18.27
N ALA A 716 -17.79 -18.95 17.19
CA ALA A 716 -18.30 -18.73 15.84
C ALA A 716 -19.39 -19.76 15.48
N LEU A 717 -19.15 -21.04 15.77
CA LEU A 717 -20.13 -22.10 15.54
C LEU A 717 -21.39 -21.96 16.40
N ARG A 718 -21.30 -21.45 17.63
CA ARG A 718 -22.43 -21.26 18.55
C ARG A 718 -22.84 -19.79 18.70
N ALA A 719 -22.57 -18.97 17.68
CA ALA A 719 -22.85 -17.54 17.73
C ALA A 719 -24.35 -17.21 17.90
N GLY A 720 -25.24 -18.09 17.43
CA GLY A 720 -26.69 -17.98 17.65
C GLY A 720 -27.06 -17.95 19.14
N ASP A 721 -26.63 -18.97 19.89
CA ASP A 721 -26.85 -19.05 21.34
C ASP A 721 -26.25 -17.83 22.08
N ILE A 722 -25.03 -17.43 21.69
CA ILE A 722 -24.34 -16.30 22.31
C ILE A 722 -25.07 -14.98 22.04
N ALA A 723 -25.62 -14.81 20.83
CA ALA A 723 -26.31 -13.59 20.40
C ALA A 723 -27.54 -13.25 21.26
N GLU A 724 -28.19 -14.25 21.88
CA GLU A 724 -29.36 -14.02 22.75
C GLU A 724 -29.01 -13.14 23.97
N HIS A 725 -27.78 -13.25 24.47
CA HIS A 725 -27.36 -12.58 25.70
C HIS A 725 -26.51 -11.33 25.48
N CYS A 726 -26.24 -10.95 24.22
CA CYS A 726 -25.39 -9.81 23.91
C CYS A 726 -26.02 -8.87 22.87
N ALA A 727 -25.56 -7.62 22.85
CA ALA A 727 -26.00 -6.57 21.93
C ALA A 727 -25.10 -6.45 20.68
N PHE A 728 -23.90 -7.05 20.71
CA PHE A 728 -22.98 -7.08 19.59
C PHE A 728 -21.99 -8.24 19.68
N LEU A 729 -21.47 -8.64 18.52
CA LEU A 729 -20.38 -9.59 18.35
C LEU A 729 -19.22 -8.91 17.63
N SER A 730 -18.01 -9.04 18.14
CA SER A 730 -16.80 -8.55 17.47
C SER A 730 -15.86 -9.71 17.19
N PHE A 731 -15.58 -10.00 15.92
CA PHE A 731 -14.65 -11.05 15.54
C PHE A 731 -13.21 -10.63 15.81
N GLY A 732 -12.58 -11.30 16.78
CA GLY A 732 -11.15 -11.22 17.07
C GLY A 732 -10.39 -12.15 16.14
N THR A 733 -10.15 -11.71 14.90
CA THR A 733 -9.64 -12.60 13.86
C THR A 733 -8.21 -13.07 14.07
N ASN A 734 -7.41 -12.37 14.89
CA ASN A 734 -6.06 -12.83 15.22
C ASN A 734 -6.11 -14.18 15.95
N ASP A 735 -6.78 -14.24 17.11
CA ASP A 735 -6.93 -15.48 17.89
C ASP A 735 -7.79 -16.51 17.15
N LEU A 736 -8.80 -16.08 16.39
CA LEU A 736 -9.58 -16.99 15.56
C LEU A 736 -8.72 -17.69 14.51
N THR A 737 -7.82 -16.97 13.83
CA THR A 737 -6.85 -17.56 12.89
C THR A 737 -5.92 -18.53 13.63
N GLN A 738 -5.38 -18.14 14.80
CA GLN A 738 -4.50 -19.02 15.60
C GLN A 738 -5.19 -20.35 15.93
N MET A 739 -6.43 -20.31 16.40
CA MET A 739 -7.17 -21.51 16.78
C MET A 739 -7.69 -22.32 15.60
N THR A 740 -8.01 -21.68 14.47
CA THR A 740 -8.50 -22.36 13.26
C THR A 740 -7.38 -23.15 12.59
N TYR A 741 -6.19 -22.56 12.49
CA TYR A 741 -5.03 -23.23 11.92
C TYR A 741 -4.26 -24.09 12.92
N GLY A 742 -4.47 -23.90 14.23
CA GLY A 742 -3.65 -24.53 15.27
C GLY A 742 -2.24 -23.97 15.32
N LEU A 743 -2.09 -22.65 15.10
CA LEU A 743 -0.80 -21.96 15.02
C LEU A 743 -0.65 -20.95 16.15
N SER A 744 0.49 -21.00 16.83
CA SER A 744 0.97 -19.87 17.63
C SER A 744 1.50 -18.79 16.69
N ARG A 745 1.01 -17.56 16.83
CA ARG A 745 1.44 -16.43 16.00
C ARG A 745 2.96 -16.20 16.11
N ASP A 746 3.49 -16.25 17.32
CA ASP A 746 4.89 -15.96 17.61
C ASP A 746 5.82 -17.05 17.04
N ASP A 747 5.36 -18.30 17.00
CA ASP A 747 6.13 -19.42 16.47
C ASP A 747 5.98 -19.59 14.95
N ALA A 748 4.83 -19.18 14.38
CA ALA A 748 4.54 -19.31 12.96
C ALA A 748 5.58 -18.59 12.07
N ALA A 749 6.13 -17.48 12.56
CA ALA A 749 7.15 -16.71 11.86
C ALA A 749 8.38 -17.53 11.45
N ARG A 750 8.69 -18.64 12.15
CA ARG A 750 9.85 -19.49 11.87
C ARG A 750 9.74 -20.30 10.59
N PHE A 751 8.52 -20.60 10.13
CA PHE A 751 8.30 -21.46 8.96
C PHE A 751 7.38 -20.84 7.90
N MET A 752 6.61 -19.79 8.23
CA MET A 752 5.59 -19.22 7.35
C MET A 752 6.14 -18.79 5.99
N GLY A 753 7.33 -18.17 5.97
CA GLY A 753 8.00 -17.79 4.71
C GLY A 753 8.24 -18.99 3.78
N SER A 754 8.62 -20.14 4.33
CA SER A 754 8.81 -21.37 3.55
C SER A 754 7.49 -21.94 3.02
N TYR A 755 6.40 -21.81 3.77
CA TYR A 755 5.06 -22.26 3.36
C TYR A 755 4.53 -21.44 2.18
N VAL A 756 4.66 -20.11 2.26
CA VAL A 756 4.27 -19.20 1.18
C VAL A 756 5.16 -19.43 -0.05
N ALA A 757 6.47 -19.59 0.13
CA ALA A 757 7.40 -19.86 -0.98
C ALA A 757 7.12 -21.20 -1.70
N GLN A 758 6.60 -22.19 -0.98
CA GLN A 758 6.18 -23.48 -1.56
C GLN A 758 4.73 -23.47 -2.08
N GLY A 759 4.00 -22.36 -1.95
CA GLY A 759 2.61 -22.24 -2.36
C GLY A 759 1.61 -23.05 -1.53
N VAL A 760 1.98 -23.42 -0.29
CA VAL A 760 1.03 -24.05 0.66
C VAL A 760 -0.08 -23.07 1.01
N TYR A 761 0.31 -21.81 1.26
CA TYR A 761 -0.59 -20.68 1.39
C TYR A 761 -0.23 -19.66 0.32
N ALA A 762 -1.24 -18.94 -0.19
CA ALA A 762 -0.99 -17.83 -1.11
C ALA A 762 -0.24 -16.68 -0.40
N GLU A 763 -0.61 -16.41 0.85
CA GLU A 763 -0.09 -15.33 1.70
C GLU A 763 -0.14 -15.74 3.17
N ASP A 764 0.53 -14.98 4.04
CA ASP A 764 0.47 -15.19 5.51
C ASP A 764 -0.95 -14.92 6.04
N PRO A 765 -1.63 -15.91 6.66
CA PRO A 765 -3.01 -15.79 7.13
C PRO A 765 -3.18 -14.85 8.33
N PHE A 766 -2.09 -14.37 8.95
CA PHE A 766 -2.13 -13.30 9.96
C PHE A 766 -2.05 -11.90 9.37
N HIS A 767 -1.70 -11.79 8.08
CA HIS A 767 -1.61 -10.52 7.37
C HIS A 767 -2.86 -10.27 6.51
N ILE A 768 -3.31 -11.30 5.79
CA ILE A 768 -4.51 -11.27 4.96
C ILE A 768 -5.46 -12.33 5.50
N LEU A 769 -6.72 -11.96 5.70
CA LEU A 769 -7.74 -12.88 6.18
C LEU A 769 -7.86 -14.07 5.22
N ASP A 770 -7.66 -15.27 5.75
CA ASP A 770 -8.04 -16.51 5.08
C ASP A 770 -9.56 -16.53 4.89
N GLN A 771 -10.02 -16.37 3.65
CA GLN A 771 -11.45 -16.32 3.33
C GLN A 771 -12.09 -17.72 3.33
N ASP A 772 -11.30 -18.77 3.09
CA ASP A 772 -11.82 -20.12 2.86
C ASP A 772 -12.02 -20.89 4.17
N GLY A 773 -11.18 -20.67 5.19
CA GLY A 773 -11.31 -21.28 6.52
C GLY A 773 -11.82 -20.29 7.57
N VAL A 774 -11.01 -19.30 7.93
CA VAL A 774 -11.35 -18.31 8.98
C VAL A 774 -12.56 -17.47 8.55
N GLY A 775 -12.61 -17.07 7.28
CA GLY A 775 -13.72 -16.34 6.68
C GLY A 775 -15.02 -17.14 6.72
N GLU A 776 -14.97 -18.46 6.50
CA GLU A 776 -16.14 -19.33 6.64
C GLU A 776 -16.70 -19.30 8.06
N LEU A 777 -15.84 -19.33 9.09
CA LEU A 777 -16.26 -19.18 10.49
C LEU A 777 -16.90 -17.82 10.77
N VAL A 778 -16.34 -16.74 10.20
CA VAL A 778 -16.92 -15.39 10.31
C VAL A 778 -18.32 -15.34 9.68
N LEU A 779 -18.48 -15.90 8.47
CA LEU A 779 -19.77 -15.97 7.77
C LEU A 779 -20.79 -16.78 8.57
N ILE A 780 -20.43 -17.99 9.01
CA ILE A 780 -21.29 -18.86 9.80
C ILE A 780 -21.72 -18.15 11.08
N GLY A 781 -20.78 -17.52 11.80
CA GLY A 781 -21.07 -16.82 13.03
C GLY A 781 -22.00 -15.63 12.83
N ALA A 782 -21.74 -14.79 11.83
CA ALA A 782 -22.57 -13.63 11.50
C ALA A 782 -23.99 -14.04 11.10
N GLN A 783 -24.12 -15.05 10.23
CA GLN A 783 -25.41 -15.57 9.78
C GLN A 783 -26.21 -16.18 10.94
N ARG A 784 -25.59 -17.02 11.76
CA ARG A 784 -26.25 -17.66 12.91
C ARG A 784 -26.70 -16.65 13.94
N ALA A 785 -25.87 -15.64 14.24
CA ALA A 785 -26.22 -14.57 15.16
C ALA A 785 -27.43 -13.77 14.67
N ARG A 786 -27.41 -13.33 13.40
CA ARG A 786 -28.53 -12.55 12.82
C ARG A 786 -29.81 -13.37 12.68
N ALA A 787 -29.72 -14.68 12.44
CA ALA A 787 -30.87 -15.58 12.40
C ALA A 787 -31.58 -15.70 13.76
N HIS A 788 -30.83 -15.65 14.87
CA HIS A 788 -31.41 -15.71 16.22
C HIS A 788 -31.84 -14.33 16.74
N LYS A 789 -31.09 -13.28 16.39
CA LYS A 789 -31.35 -11.90 16.84
C LYS A 789 -31.23 -10.92 15.69
N ALA A 790 -32.38 -10.60 15.08
CA ALA A 790 -32.45 -9.57 14.05
C ALA A 790 -31.93 -8.23 14.59
N GLY A 791 -30.99 -7.61 13.88
CA GLY A 791 -30.40 -6.32 14.26
C GLY A 791 -29.25 -6.40 15.27
N ILE A 792 -28.74 -7.59 15.61
CA ILE A 792 -27.48 -7.68 16.36
C ILE A 792 -26.34 -7.04 15.57
N THR A 793 -25.54 -6.21 16.23
CA THR A 793 -24.36 -5.61 15.61
C THR A 793 -23.25 -6.66 15.50
N VAL A 794 -22.68 -6.83 14.31
CA VAL A 794 -21.60 -7.76 14.01
C VAL A 794 -20.44 -6.97 13.42
N ALA A 795 -19.26 -7.11 14.01
CA ALA A 795 -18.08 -6.35 13.64
C ALA A 795 -16.83 -7.23 13.58
N MET A 796 -15.74 -6.67 13.06
CA MET A 796 -14.42 -7.28 13.08
C MET A 796 -13.39 -6.31 13.64
N CYS A 797 -12.53 -6.79 14.53
CA CYS A 797 -11.39 -6.06 15.05
C CYS A 797 -10.09 -6.84 14.84
N GLY A 798 -8.97 -6.13 14.81
CA GLY A 798 -7.64 -6.71 14.65
C GLY A 798 -6.90 -6.17 13.44
N GLU A 799 -5.86 -6.87 13.01
CA GLU A 799 -5.00 -6.40 11.90
C GLU A 799 -5.68 -6.54 10.54
N HIS A 800 -6.44 -7.62 10.33
CA HIS A 800 -7.22 -7.85 9.12
C HIS A 800 -8.24 -6.73 8.88
N ALA A 801 -8.77 -6.10 9.93
CA ALA A 801 -9.75 -5.01 9.81
C ALA A 801 -9.19 -3.72 9.20
N GLY A 802 -7.87 -3.64 8.99
CA GLY A 802 -7.22 -2.56 8.26
C GLY A 802 -6.66 -2.98 6.89
N ASN A 803 -6.91 -4.22 6.44
CA ASN A 803 -6.48 -4.73 5.14
C ASN A 803 -7.62 -4.56 4.11
N PRO A 804 -7.40 -3.93 2.94
CA PRO A 804 -8.46 -3.65 1.97
C PRO A 804 -9.23 -4.89 1.50
N GLU A 805 -8.54 -5.98 1.22
CA GLU A 805 -9.13 -7.24 0.75
C GLU A 805 -10.05 -7.87 1.82
N SER A 806 -9.63 -7.79 3.09
CA SER A 806 -10.39 -8.27 4.23
C SER A 806 -11.61 -7.39 4.52
N ILE A 807 -11.50 -6.06 4.35
CA ILE A 807 -12.63 -5.12 4.50
C ILE A 807 -13.69 -5.39 3.42
N ALA A 808 -13.24 -5.61 2.18
CA ALA A 808 -14.14 -6.00 1.09
C ALA A 808 -14.89 -7.29 1.41
N PHE A 809 -14.21 -8.29 1.98
CA PHE A 809 -14.85 -9.50 2.48
C PHE A 809 -15.89 -9.20 3.58
N CYS A 810 -15.54 -8.41 4.59
CA CYS A 810 -16.46 -8.05 5.66
C CYS A 810 -17.73 -7.37 5.16
N GLN A 811 -17.59 -6.52 4.13
CA GLN A 811 -18.73 -5.81 3.57
C GLN A 811 -19.67 -6.75 2.81
N ARG A 812 -19.11 -7.68 2.03
CA ARG A 812 -19.88 -8.75 1.38
C ARG A 812 -20.52 -9.71 2.39
N ALA A 813 -19.85 -9.94 3.52
CA ALA A 813 -20.35 -10.74 4.64
C ALA A 813 -21.44 -10.03 5.46
N GLY A 814 -21.71 -8.74 5.20
CA GLY A 814 -22.75 -7.97 5.89
C GLY A 814 -22.39 -7.59 7.33
N LEU A 815 -21.10 -7.39 7.64
CA LEU A 815 -20.67 -6.81 8.92
C LEU A 815 -21.04 -5.32 8.98
N ASP A 816 -21.35 -4.82 10.17
CA ASP A 816 -21.78 -3.44 10.39
C ASP A 816 -20.59 -2.47 10.47
N TYR A 817 -19.46 -2.88 11.06
CA TYR A 817 -18.25 -2.09 11.09
C TYR A 817 -16.96 -2.92 11.18
N VAL A 818 -15.86 -2.28 10.78
CA VAL A 818 -14.48 -2.76 11.02
C VAL A 818 -13.76 -1.83 11.99
N SER A 819 -12.82 -2.39 12.77
CA SER A 819 -12.03 -1.66 13.75
C SER A 819 -10.53 -1.96 13.61
N CYS A 820 -9.76 -0.96 13.22
CA CYS A 820 -8.33 -1.06 12.89
C CYS A 820 -7.50 -0.03 13.68
N SER A 821 -6.16 -0.09 13.61
CA SER A 821 -5.32 0.92 14.28
C SER A 821 -5.61 2.34 13.76
N PRO A 822 -5.36 3.41 14.55
CA PRO A 822 -5.75 4.78 14.18
C PRO A 822 -5.24 5.21 12.79
N PHE A 823 -3.98 4.90 12.48
CA PHE A 823 -3.36 5.20 11.18
C PHE A 823 -3.92 4.38 10.01
N ARG A 824 -4.66 3.29 10.27
CA ARG A 824 -5.34 2.51 9.22
C ARG A 824 -6.78 2.96 8.98
N VAL A 825 -7.32 3.88 9.79
CA VAL A 825 -8.69 4.39 9.62
C VAL A 825 -8.91 5.02 8.23
N PRO A 826 -8.02 5.89 7.70
CA PRO A 826 -8.18 6.45 6.35
C PRO A 826 -8.21 5.37 5.26
N VAL A 827 -7.33 4.38 5.36
CA VAL A 827 -7.27 3.23 4.44
C VAL A 827 -8.58 2.44 4.49
N ALA A 828 -9.08 2.17 5.69
CA ALA A 828 -10.31 1.41 5.88
C ALA A 828 -11.55 2.14 5.36
N ARG A 829 -11.61 3.48 5.54
CA ARG A 829 -12.67 4.33 4.98
C ARG A 829 -12.69 4.27 3.46
N LEU A 830 -11.53 4.42 2.82
CA LEU A 830 -11.44 4.35 1.35
C LEU A 830 -11.75 2.94 0.83
N ALA A 831 -11.23 1.89 1.46
CA ALA A 831 -11.51 0.51 1.05
C ALA A 831 -13.00 0.14 1.15
N ALA A 832 -13.66 0.53 2.25
CA ALA A 832 -15.10 0.34 2.42
C ALA A 832 -15.92 1.14 1.38
N ALA A 833 -15.49 2.36 1.05
CA ALA A 833 -16.13 3.16 0.02
C ALA A 833 -16.01 2.53 -1.37
N GLN A 834 -14.82 2.05 -1.73
CA GLN A 834 -14.57 1.38 -3.01
C GLN A 834 -15.41 0.12 -3.15
N GLU A 835 -15.46 -0.74 -2.14
CA GLU A 835 -16.30 -1.93 -2.19
C GLU A 835 -17.80 -1.56 -2.26
N ALA A 836 -18.24 -0.52 -1.55
CA ALA A 836 -19.63 -0.03 -1.65
C ALA A 836 -19.99 0.45 -3.06
N VAL A 837 -19.09 1.15 -3.74
CA VAL A 837 -19.26 1.55 -5.14
C VAL A 837 -19.33 0.30 -6.05
N LEU A 838 -18.44 -0.67 -5.85
CA LEU A 838 -18.43 -1.91 -6.65
C LEU A 838 -19.71 -2.73 -6.45
N CYS A 839 -20.20 -2.88 -5.23
CA CYS A 839 -21.46 -3.56 -4.94
C CYS A 839 -22.64 -2.89 -5.65
N ARG A 840 -22.75 -1.55 -5.55
CA ARG A 840 -23.82 -0.79 -6.23
C ARG A 840 -23.76 -0.97 -7.75
N LEU A 841 -22.57 -0.88 -8.35
CA LEU A 841 -22.41 -1.09 -9.80
C LEU A 841 -22.79 -2.51 -10.23
N ALA A 842 -22.47 -3.52 -9.41
CA ALA A 842 -22.84 -4.90 -9.69
C ALA A 842 -24.35 -5.16 -9.55
N GLU A 843 -25.03 -4.46 -8.64
CA GLU A 843 -26.50 -4.49 -8.51
C GLU A 843 -27.18 -3.86 -9.72
N THR A 844 -26.75 -2.65 -10.13
CA THR A 844 -27.28 -1.99 -11.33
C THR A 844 -27.09 -2.84 -12.59
N ALA A 845 -25.94 -3.50 -12.74
CA ALA A 845 -25.67 -4.39 -13.87
C ALA A 845 -26.47 -5.71 -13.85
N ARG A 846 -27.01 -6.12 -12.69
CA ARG A 846 -27.92 -7.27 -12.58
C ARG A 846 -29.37 -6.89 -12.92
N ASP A 847 -29.74 -5.65 -12.65
CA ASP A 847 -31.07 -5.12 -12.95
C ASP A 847 -31.21 -4.67 -14.42
N ASP A 848 -30.13 -4.21 -15.06
CA ASP A 848 -30.06 -3.91 -16.50
C ASP A 848 -29.34 -5.04 -17.25
N SER A 849 -30.10 -5.99 -17.83
CA SER A 849 -29.55 -7.10 -18.62
C SER A 849 -29.04 -6.71 -20.01
N ASP A 850 -28.52 -5.49 -20.21
CA ASP A 850 -28.10 -4.95 -21.52
C ASP A 850 -26.89 -3.99 -21.51
N LEU A 851 -26.08 -3.92 -20.44
CA LEU A 851 -24.87 -3.06 -20.41
C LEU A 851 -23.57 -3.82 -20.11
N GLU A 852 -23.13 -4.64 -21.08
CA GLU A 852 -21.73 -5.06 -21.20
C GLU A 852 -20.86 -3.87 -21.64
N LEU A 853 -20.28 -3.11 -20.70
CA LEU A 853 -19.05 -2.31 -20.89
C LEU A 853 -18.67 -1.63 -19.57
N ILE A 854 -18.11 -2.41 -18.64
CA ILE A 854 -17.22 -2.02 -17.49
C ILE A 854 -16.74 -3.29 -16.74
N ALA A 855 -17.31 -4.47 -17.02
CA ALA A 855 -17.01 -5.75 -16.36
C ALA A 855 -15.64 -6.41 -16.68
N GLY A 856 -14.58 -5.64 -16.95
CA GLY A 856 -13.24 -6.20 -17.22
C GLY A 856 -12.45 -6.65 -15.97
N SER A 857 -12.91 -6.34 -14.77
CA SER A 857 -12.20 -6.60 -13.50
C SER A 857 -12.98 -7.45 -12.49
N VAL A 858 -14.22 -7.86 -12.80
CA VAL A 858 -15.16 -8.47 -11.84
C VAL A 858 -15.30 -9.99 -12.01
N GLU A 859 -15.05 -10.54 -13.20
CA GLU A 859 -15.31 -11.96 -13.48
C GLU A 859 -14.37 -12.96 -12.78
N GLY A 860 -13.28 -12.49 -12.16
CA GLY A 860 -12.38 -13.35 -11.39
C GLY A 860 -12.80 -13.67 -9.95
N ARG A 861 -13.83 -13.00 -9.41
CA ARG A 861 -14.13 -13.02 -7.95
C ARG A 861 -15.56 -13.42 -7.58
N THR A 862 -16.42 -13.75 -8.56
CA THR A 862 -17.85 -14.01 -8.36
C THR A 862 -18.20 -15.51 -8.36
N ARG A 863 -17.38 -16.38 -7.75
CA ARG A 863 -17.81 -17.74 -7.38
C ARG A 863 -18.19 -17.82 -5.91
N PHE A 864 -19.36 -17.29 -5.57
CA PHE A 864 -20.10 -17.68 -4.36
C PHE A 864 -21.57 -17.82 -4.72
N ARG A 865 -22.03 -19.07 -4.79
CA ARG A 865 -23.42 -19.48 -4.62
C ARG A 865 -23.42 -20.69 -3.71
#